data_AF-A0A197K4H9-F1
#
_entry.id   AF-A0A197K4H9-F1
#
_cell.length_a   1.000
_cell.length_b   1.000
_cell.length_c   1.000
_cell.angle_alpha   90.00
_cell.angle_beta   90.00
_cell.angle_gamma   90.00
#
_symmetry.space_group_name_H-M   'P 1'
#
loop_
_entity.id
_entity.type
_entity.pdbx_description
1 polymer ?
#
loop_
_entity_poly.entity_id
_entity_poly.type
_entity_poly.pdbx_seq_one_letter_code
_entity_poly.pdbx_strand_id
1 'polypeptide(L)'
;MESEIRNRKTTTVESVVDNGVSTANRHHTSTATSNNDSNGTRDSSEDLSLNQSLSDSQKQSLAKEQEEAAFGKTPNGTIFRVPVTKDMLSEIFDMSKKKSAFDIMTLAVMTFQIFLFFTLPTSVKRWLFLVLFVFWRAGYNAGLGYLLKLQSERRGLVAWAKEKGIFDKKRGGAWYDWLNQELSCKMDSDYDFETVPIEFNTWLLYRQLVDLILMNDFTTYVCFALSWLTFPAGSGFFSHLLRWIAGFILVSFNIWVKLDAHRVVKDFAWYWGDFFFLIEQSLTFDGVFEMAPHPMYSVGYAGYYGISLMMASYMVLFVSLAAHAAQFVFLTLVENPHIDKTYNPPTVHKKRTSVLVDSTAPGTPILSASDVTATPAVAPIDQAATLVPCGSKDMYNTYFRRDLIVFKNFDIFRSNDIFVALIIFYATITPLLISNTGPRFLTFMMVIQAFLWRIFHSYVLGAVLKQQSVNKFYTKHFIKHGGTVQDAFQSWKSIFNLSNSMTYATFFLAAFKMYSIPDDWTYGTVLLRHVLGLALIALHIWASVSVFEVLGDFGWFYGDFFIEESSSGLFYTGIYRFVNNPEKLMGHAAFWGMTLICNSWSIFILAMFSQVSNFLFLHYVESPHMRKIYGDKVRKDAGVVKTVKAAQILPKNLKNDVVSKIREKIEETPEIKDVLQRTREVSEKAQDFVEGTRGDLNELVQSVAPRLQEMVTNSKAFLESSSEKLLVARTWDDMGVYDMSQYSIKIVDSLASQDENGLPTYELGQKLTVEWTAPLNHGAKDWIGIYKTSSNNSTKVTTVASKNRYLYVGKDLGLGEALEGVENHAGMGDGEVIEEEVVWIDNKELCKGRVVFLGDKLPWFQGTFEFRYHHHGRYNVMAHTAPFKIALSNRQEETEHTVASIGQSLLPYVQRCYNSDEETMPCTVDERFIMINEQIAERIVKGIQLMYGIEFAWEVVSLDMSCLHLALRIFTAIRALAPFSTVVAQGHAVGQPQFAAFPEEKDANLVASVATAL
;
A
#
# COMPACT_ATOMS: atom_id res chain seq x y z
N MET A 1 22.26 -9.98 -2.05
CA MET A 1 21.51 -10.71 -3.11
C MET A 1 21.65 -10.05 -4.48
N GLU A 2 20.92 -8.99 -4.87
CA GLU A 2 21.06 -8.42 -6.24
C GLU A 2 22.49 -7.94 -6.56
N SER A 3 23.22 -7.47 -5.56
CA SER A 3 24.64 -7.07 -5.67
C SER A 3 25.58 -8.21 -6.09
N GLU A 4 25.31 -9.45 -5.67
CA GLU A 4 26.18 -10.61 -5.92
C GLU A 4 25.95 -11.23 -7.31
N ILE A 5 24.72 -11.13 -7.82
CA ILE A 5 24.33 -11.63 -9.15
C ILE A 5 25.10 -10.92 -10.27
N ARG A 6 25.57 -9.68 -10.03
CA ARG A 6 26.25 -8.87 -11.05
C ARG A 6 27.66 -9.37 -11.40
N ASN A 7 28.36 -10.03 -10.49
CA ASN A 7 29.76 -10.43 -10.68
C ASN A 7 29.95 -11.84 -11.29
N ARG A 8 28.87 -12.57 -11.61
CA ARG A 8 28.93 -13.92 -12.21
C ARG A 8 28.61 -13.99 -13.71
N LYS A 9 28.57 -12.86 -14.42
CA LYS A 9 28.14 -12.79 -15.84
C LYS A 9 29.21 -12.38 -16.88
N THR A 10 30.49 -12.45 -16.53
CA THR A 10 31.61 -12.08 -17.43
C THR A 10 32.66 -13.19 -17.58
N THR A 11 32.21 -14.44 -17.78
CA THR A 11 33.09 -15.52 -18.29
C THR A 11 32.29 -16.48 -19.19
N THR A 12 32.22 -16.18 -20.48
CA THR A 12 31.77 -17.14 -21.52
C THR A 12 32.67 -16.98 -22.74
N VAL A 13 33.10 -18.09 -23.32
CA VAL A 13 34.24 -18.16 -24.24
C VAL A 13 33.81 -17.97 -25.69
N GLU A 14 34.52 -17.12 -26.44
CA GLU A 14 34.40 -17.07 -27.90
C GLU A 14 35.13 -18.26 -28.54
N SER A 15 34.41 -19.04 -29.33
CA SER A 15 34.97 -20.20 -30.05
C SER A 15 35.49 -19.78 -31.43
N VAL A 16 36.82 -19.64 -31.56
CA VAL A 16 37.48 -19.53 -32.87
C VAL A 16 37.67 -20.93 -33.45
N VAL A 17 37.34 -21.09 -34.73
CA VAL A 17 37.51 -22.34 -35.49
C VAL A 17 38.89 -22.35 -36.15
N ASP A 18 39.63 -23.45 -36.03
CA ASP A 18 40.66 -23.82 -37.00
C ASP A 18 40.75 -25.35 -37.16
N ASN A 19 41.32 -25.80 -38.27
CA ASN A 19 41.30 -27.20 -38.72
C ASN A 19 42.62 -27.93 -38.41
N GLY A 20 42.54 -29.13 -37.85
CA GLY A 20 43.68 -30.02 -37.60
C GLY A 20 43.32 -31.49 -37.85
N VAL A 21 44.17 -32.22 -38.56
CA VAL A 21 43.83 -33.54 -39.14
C VAL A 21 44.78 -34.65 -38.69
N SER A 22 44.20 -35.79 -38.34
CA SER A 22 44.80 -37.14 -38.23
C SER A 22 45.66 -37.51 -37.00
N THR A 23 45.25 -38.60 -36.33
CA THR A 23 46.05 -39.74 -35.78
C THR A 23 47.40 -39.49 -35.06
N ALA A 24 47.75 -40.12 -33.93
CA ALA A 24 47.52 -41.53 -33.58
C ALA A 24 47.77 -41.87 -32.09
N ASN A 25 47.41 -43.10 -31.70
CA ASN A 25 47.87 -43.95 -30.59
C ASN A 25 48.01 -43.41 -29.14
N ARG A 26 47.35 -44.16 -28.23
CA ARG A 26 47.68 -44.27 -26.80
C ARG A 26 48.98 -45.07 -26.60
N HIS A 27 49.67 -44.86 -25.48
CA HIS A 27 49.92 -45.90 -24.46
C HIS A 27 50.52 -45.32 -23.15
N HIS A 28 50.27 -46.04 -22.03
CA HIS A 28 51.10 -46.35 -20.84
C HIS A 28 52.32 -45.45 -20.44
N THR A 29 52.71 -45.29 -19.16
CA THR A 29 52.39 -46.02 -17.89
C THR A 29 52.77 -45.20 -16.64
N SER A 30 52.72 -45.85 -15.45
CA SER A 30 53.48 -45.57 -14.19
C SER A 30 52.72 -44.75 -13.14
N THR A 31 52.38 -45.25 -11.93
CA THR A 31 53.16 -45.80 -10.78
C THR A 31 54.05 -44.76 -10.08
N ALA A 32 54.08 -44.61 -8.74
CA ALA A 32 53.29 -45.13 -7.58
C ALA A 32 53.60 -44.21 -6.34
N THR A 33 53.37 -44.47 -5.04
CA THR A 33 53.09 -45.68 -4.22
C THR A 33 52.57 -45.32 -2.80
N SER A 34 52.06 -46.32 -2.07
CA SER A 34 52.24 -46.59 -0.61
C SER A 34 51.58 -45.77 0.52
N ASN A 35 51.03 -46.54 1.49
CA ASN A 35 51.03 -46.36 2.97
C ASN A 35 50.06 -45.37 3.67
N ASN A 36 49.52 -45.66 4.86
CA ASN A 36 49.15 -46.97 5.47
C ASN A 36 48.22 -46.80 6.72
N ASP A 37 47.75 -47.95 7.24
CA ASP A 37 47.44 -48.28 8.66
C ASP A 37 45.99 -48.43 9.22
N SER A 38 45.78 -49.66 9.73
CA SER A 38 45.12 -50.11 10.98
C SER A 38 43.57 -50.18 11.20
N ASN A 39 43.03 -51.34 10.80
CA ASN A 39 42.31 -52.35 11.64
C ASN A 39 41.02 -52.05 12.43
N GLY A 40 40.03 -52.97 12.36
CA GLY A 40 39.01 -53.13 13.43
C GLY A 40 37.77 -54.04 13.20
N THR A 41 37.92 -55.34 12.88
CA THR A 41 36.91 -56.45 13.05
C THR A 41 35.40 -56.20 12.75
N ARG A 42 34.84 -56.77 11.67
CA ARG A 42 34.26 -58.15 11.56
C ARG A 42 33.00 -58.43 12.41
N ASP A 43 31.86 -58.73 11.77
CA ASP A 43 31.57 -60.10 11.28
C ASP A 43 30.63 -60.09 10.04
N SER A 44 30.02 -61.22 9.66
CA SER A 44 29.72 -61.53 8.24
C SER A 44 28.42 -62.32 7.94
N SER A 45 27.77 -62.05 6.80
CA SER A 45 27.12 -63.06 5.90
C SER A 45 26.59 -62.45 4.57
N GLU A 46 27.25 -62.85 3.47
CA GLU A 46 26.80 -63.11 2.08
C GLU A 46 25.75 -62.26 1.32
N ASP A 47 26.09 -61.95 0.07
CA ASP A 47 25.26 -61.27 -0.95
C ASP A 47 24.07 -62.08 -1.46
N LEU A 48 23.06 -61.37 -1.99
CA LEU A 48 22.40 -61.80 -3.23
C LEU A 48 22.06 -60.59 -4.10
N SER A 49 22.53 -60.61 -5.36
CA SER A 49 22.73 -59.42 -6.18
C SER A 49 21.69 -59.26 -7.30
N LEU A 50 21.32 -58.00 -7.58
CA LEU A 50 20.56 -57.65 -8.79
C LEU A 50 20.79 -56.19 -9.22
N ASN A 51 22.07 -55.82 -9.46
CA ASN A 51 22.43 -54.54 -10.05
C ASN A 51 21.96 -54.45 -11.51
N GLN A 52 20.76 -53.91 -11.75
CA GLN A 52 20.40 -53.39 -13.06
C GLN A 52 20.98 -51.99 -13.24
N SER A 53 22.01 -51.87 -14.08
CA SER A 53 22.53 -50.57 -14.50
C SER A 53 21.50 -49.85 -15.38
N LEU A 54 20.89 -48.79 -14.85
CA LEU A 54 19.96 -47.92 -15.56
C LEU A 54 20.53 -47.49 -16.92
N SER A 55 19.72 -47.58 -17.97
CA SER A 55 20.10 -47.15 -19.32
C SER A 55 20.33 -45.63 -19.36
N ASP A 56 21.04 -45.14 -20.37
CA ASP A 56 21.24 -43.69 -20.50
C ASP A 56 19.94 -42.95 -20.84
N SER A 57 18.95 -43.64 -21.42
CA SER A 57 17.57 -43.11 -21.55
C SER A 57 16.84 -43.03 -20.20
N GLN A 58 17.04 -43.99 -19.29
CA GLN A 58 16.52 -43.92 -17.92
C GLN A 58 17.25 -42.86 -17.08
N LYS A 59 18.56 -42.66 -17.29
CA LYS A 59 19.31 -41.54 -16.67
C LYS A 59 18.83 -40.19 -17.19
N GLN A 60 18.51 -40.07 -18.49
CA GLN A 60 17.92 -38.85 -19.05
C GLN A 60 16.49 -38.61 -18.56
N SER A 61 15.66 -39.65 -18.40
CA SER A 61 14.33 -39.48 -17.80
C SER A 61 14.40 -39.11 -16.32
N LEU A 62 15.29 -39.74 -15.54
CA LEU A 62 15.52 -39.41 -14.13
C LEU A 62 16.13 -38.00 -13.95
N ALA A 63 17.06 -37.59 -14.81
CA ALA A 63 17.59 -36.22 -14.80
C ALA A 63 16.49 -35.20 -15.14
N LYS A 64 15.62 -35.51 -16.10
CA LYS A 64 14.48 -34.65 -16.46
C LYS A 64 13.39 -34.63 -15.38
N GLU A 65 13.13 -35.74 -14.70
CA GLU A 65 12.31 -35.76 -13.48
C GLU A 65 12.92 -34.92 -12.37
N GLN A 66 14.26 -34.92 -12.22
CA GLN A 66 14.95 -34.09 -11.23
C GLN A 66 14.95 -32.60 -11.60
N GLU A 67 14.90 -32.24 -12.88
CA GLU A 67 14.67 -30.87 -13.34
C GLU A 67 13.19 -30.43 -13.25
N GLU A 68 12.24 -31.37 -13.33
CA GLU A 68 10.78 -31.09 -13.24
C GLU A 68 10.21 -31.25 -11.81
N ALA A 69 10.97 -31.78 -10.85
CA ALA A 69 10.54 -31.98 -9.46
C ALA A 69 10.51 -30.67 -8.65
N ALA A 70 9.31 -30.13 -8.43
CA ALA A 70 9.11 -29.00 -7.53
C ALA A 70 9.32 -29.40 -6.05
N PHE A 71 10.10 -28.59 -5.31
CA PHE A 71 10.30 -28.76 -3.87
C PHE A 71 9.44 -27.79 -3.08
N GLY A 72 8.68 -28.33 -2.13
CA GLY A 72 7.78 -27.61 -1.24
C GLY A 72 8.38 -27.48 0.16
N LYS A 73 8.03 -26.41 0.86
CA LYS A 73 8.51 -26.07 2.20
C LYS A 73 7.35 -25.72 3.12
N THR A 74 7.17 -26.50 4.18
CA THR A 74 6.14 -26.25 5.19
C THR A 74 6.48 -25.04 6.05
N PRO A 75 5.51 -24.44 6.78
CA PRO A 75 5.77 -23.36 7.73
C PRO A 75 6.80 -23.72 8.83
N ASN A 76 6.93 -25.02 9.15
CA ASN A 76 7.91 -25.56 10.11
C ASN A 76 9.32 -25.75 9.51
N GLY A 77 9.52 -25.39 8.25
CA GLY A 77 10.80 -25.50 7.54
C GLY A 77 11.08 -26.86 6.90
N THR A 78 10.22 -27.88 7.09
CA THR A 78 10.36 -29.19 6.46
C THR A 78 10.22 -29.08 4.95
N ILE A 79 11.19 -29.61 4.21
CA ILE A 79 11.20 -29.66 2.74
C ILE A 79 10.70 -31.03 2.27
N PHE A 80 9.89 -31.06 1.20
CA PHE A 80 9.36 -32.27 0.58
C PHE A 80 9.30 -32.14 -0.95
N ARG A 81 9.33 -33.26 -1.71
CA ARG A 81 8.99 -33.26 -3.14
C ARG A 81 7.47 -33.05 -3.24
N VAL A 82 7.02 -32.07 -4.00
CA VAL A 82 5.58 -31.83 -4.24
C VAL A 82 5.09 -32.81 -5.30
N PRO A 83 4.13 -33.70 -5.00
CA PRO A 83 3.58 -34.62 -5.99
C PRO A 83 2.78 -33.88 -7.08
N VAL A 84 2.78 -34.43 -8.30
CA VAL A 84 2.16 -33.81 -9.46
C VAL A 84 0.63 -33.85 -9.37
N THR A 85 -0.02 -32.70 -9.61
CA THR A 85 -1.48 -32.58 -9.67
C THR A 85 -1.95 -32.24 -11.09
N LYS A 86 -3.25 -32.45 -11.36
CA LYS A 86 -3.83 -32.27 -12.69
C LYS A 86 -4.85 -31.12 -12.70
N ASP A 87 -4.95 -30.47 -13.86
CA ASP A 87 -5.94 -29.43 -14.15
C ASP A 87 -7.37 -29.97 -13.95
N MET A 88 -8.16 -29.32 -13.09
CA MET A 88 -9.56 -29.62 -12.77
C MET A 88 -10.44 -29.80 -14.02
N LEU A 89 -10.25 -29.03 -15.10
CA LEU A 89 -11.02 -29.22 -16.33
C LEU A 89 -10.71 -30.58 -16.98
N SER A 90 -9.46 -31.04 -16.87
CA SER A 90 -9.02 -32.35 -17.36
C SER A 90 -9.34 -33.50 -16.39
N GLU A 91 -9.54 -33.22 -15.09
CA GLU A 91 -10.02 -34.21 -14.13
C GLU A 91 -11.53 -34.42 -14.25
N ILE A 92 -12.32 -33.35 -14.28
CA ILE A 92 -13.79 -33.40 -14.21
C ILE A 92 -14.39 -33.91 -15.52
N PHE A 93 -13.98 -33.39 -16.69
CA PHE A 93 -14.64 -33.69 -17.97
C PHE A 93 -14.08 -34.90 -18.74
N ASP A 94 -12.89 -35.41 -18.39
CA ASP A 94 -12.32 -36.61 -19.04
C ASP A 94 -13.03 -37.89 -18.56
N MET A 95 -13.88 -38.48 -19.39
CA MET A 95 -14.63 -39.70 -19.05
C MET A 95 -13.76 -40.98 -18.99
N SER A 96 -12.49 -40.92 -19.39
CA SER A 96 -11.56 -42.07 -19.36
C SER A 96 -11.03 -42.36 -17.96
N LYS A 97 -11.02 -41.35 -17.08
CA LYS A 97 -10.45 -41.42 -15.72
C LYS A 97 -11.51 -41.83 -14.68
N LYS A 98 -11.05 -42.50 -13.62
CA LYS A 98 -11.84 -42.68 -12.39
C LYS A 98 -12.19 -41.32 -11.78
N LYS A 99 -13.30 -41.27 -11.05
CA LYS A 99 -13.85 -40.06 -10.44
C LYS A 99 -13.95 -40.26 -8.93
N SER A 100 -13.55 -39.25 -8.17
CA SER A 100 -13.83 -39.18 -6.73
C SER A 100 -15.34 -39.00 -6.48
N ALA A 101 -15.82 -39.37 -5.29
CA ALA A 101 -17.14 -38.97 -4.82
C ALA A 101 -17.35 -37.45 -4.88
N PHE A 102 -16.30 -36.63 -4.70
CA PHE A 102 -16.36 -35.17 -4.85
C PHE A 102 -16.60 -34.73 -6.31
N ASP A 103 -15.99 -35.40 -7.30
CA ASP A 103 -16.23 -35.15 -8.72
C ASP A 103 -17.67 -35.53 -9.10
N ILE A 104 -18.12 -36.70 -8.66
CA ILE A 104 -19.46 -37.22 -8.92
C ILE A 104 -20.52 -36.31 -8.31
N MET A 105 -20.31 -35.84 -7.07
CA MET A 105 -21.18 -34.85 -6.43
C MET A 105 -21.20 -33.53 -7.21
N THR A 106 -20.05 -33.02 -7.62
CA THR A 106 -19.96 -31.75 -8.38
C THR A 106 -20.70 -31.86 -9.72
N LEU A 107 -20.44 -32.91 -10.49
CA LEU A 107 -21.12 -33.20 -11.76
C LEU A 107 -22.63 -33.42 -11.58
N ALA A 108 -23.06 -34.10 -10.52
CA ALA A 108 -24.48 -34.31 -10.24
C ALA A 108 -25.20 -33.00 -9.92
N VAL A 109 -24.62 -32.12 -9.10
CA VAL A 109 -25.20 -30.82 -8.75
C VAL A 109 -25.26 -29.91 -9.98
N MET A 110 -24.22 -29.85 -10.82
CA MET A 110 -24.24 -29.12 -12.09
C MET A 110 -25.30 -29.66 -13.06
N THR A 111 -25.38 -30.98 -13.22
CA THR A 111 -26.35 -31.62 -14.13
C THR A 111 -27.78 -31.36 -13.68
N PHE A 112 -28.02 -31.39 -12.36
CA PHE A 112 -29.32 -31.03 -11.77
C PHE A 112 -29.67 -29.55 -12.00
N GLN A 113 -28.73 -28.62 -11.86
CA GLN A 113 -28.94 -27.21 -12.19
C GLN A 113 -29.29 -27.02 -13.68
N ILE A 114 -28.55 -27.66 -14.59
CA ILE A 114 -28.82 -27.58 -16.04
C ILE A 114 -30.20 -28.17 -16.36
N PHE A 115 -30.58 -29.29 -15.73
CA PHE A 115 -31.92 -29.88 -15.85
C PHE A 115 -33.02 -28.92 -15.35
N LEU A 116 -32.83 -28.24 -14.22
CA LEU A 116 -33.74 -27.21 -13.72
C LEU A 116 -33.85 -26.01 -14.68
N PHE A 117 -32.78 -25.62 -15.37
CA PHE A 117 -32.83 -24.53 -16.36
C PHE A 117 -33.74 -24.83 -17.56
N PHE A 118 -33.79 -26.09 -18.00
CA PHE A 118 -34.65 -26.52 -19.11
C PHE A 118 -36.09 -26.87 -18.70
N THR A 119 -36.30 -27.32 -17.45
CA THR A 119 -37.63 -27.74 -16.97
C THR A 119 -38.45 -26.64 -16.31
N LEU A 120 -37.83 -25.63 -15.70
CA LEU A 120 -38.55 -24.58 -14.97
C LEU A 120 -39.08 -23.45 -15.89
N PRO A 121 -40.26 -22.87 -15.57
CA PRO A 121 -40.79 -21.73 -16.31
C PRO A 121 -39.93 -20.48 -16.12
N THR A 122 -39.90 -19.61 -17.14
CA THR A 122 -38.99 -18.44 -17.24
C THR A 122 -39.04 -17.52 -16.01
N SER A 123 -40.22 -17.27 -15.44
CA SER A 123 -40.37 -16.42 -14.25
C SER A 123 -39.69 -17.00 -13.01
N VAL A 124 -39.74 -18.33 -12.82
CA VAL A 124 -39.11 -19.00 -11.68
C VAL A 124 -37.60 -19.07 -11.87
N LYS A 125 -37.14 -19.52 -13.05
CA LYS A 125 -35.71 -19.74 -13.26
C LYS A 125 -34.87 -18.44 -13.22
N ARG A 126 -35.45 -17.31 -13.65
CA ARG A 126 -34.80 -15.98 -13.55
C ARG A 126 -34.39 -15.59 -12.13
N TRP A 127 -35.24 -15.90 -11.15
CA TRP A 127 -34.97 -15.62 -9.74
C TRP A 127 -34.19 -16.74 -9.07
N LEU A 128 -34.50 -18.01 -9.38
CA LEU A 128 -33.78 -19.17 -8.84
C LEU A 128 -32.29 -19.11 -9.20
N PHE A 129 -31.91 -18.91 -10.47
CA PHE A 129 -30.51 -18.84 -10.85
C PHE A 129 -29.81 -17.57 -10.38
N LEU A 130 -30.54 -16.47 -10.12
CA LEU A 130 -29.97 -15.31 -9.44
C LEU A 130 -29.60 -15.65 -7.99
N VAL A 131 -30.51 -16.28 -7.23
CA VAL A 131 -30.26 -16.68 -5.83
C VAL A 131 -29.16 -17.74 -5.75
N LEU A 132 -29.18 -18.75 -6.63
CA LEU A 132 -28.13 -19.77 -6.69
C LEU A 132 -26.77 -19.16 -7.07
N PHE A 133 -26.71 -18.25 -8.05
CA PHE A 133 -25.47 -17.58 -8.39
C PHE A 133 -24.96 -16.73 -7.21
N VAL A 134 -25.81 -15.95 -6.56
CA VAL A 134 -25.41 -15.16 -5.38
C VAL A 134 -24.92 -16.07 -4.23
N PHE A 135 -25.53 -17.24 -4.03
CA PHE A 135 -25.08 -18.23 -3.06
C PHE A 135 -23.68 -18.78 -3.39
N TRP A 136 -23.45 -19.28 -4.61
CA TRP A 136 -22.14 -19.81 -4.98
C TRP A 136 -21.06 -18.72 -5.04
N ARG A 137 -21.43 -17.50 -5.48
CA ARG A 137 -20.57 -16.32 -5.48
C ARG A 137 -20.16 -15.89 -4.06
N ALA A 138 -21.09 -15.92 -3.11
CA ALA A 138 -20.79 -15.70 -1.70
C ALA A 138 -19.90 -16.83 -1.15
N GLY A 139 -20.17 -18.09 -1.50
CA GLY A 139 -19.29 -19.22 -1.19
C GLY A 139 -17.87 -19.03 -1.71
N TYR A 140 -17.72 -18.53 -2.95
CA TYR A 140 -16.43 -18.29 -3.59
C TYR A 140 -15.67 -17.10 -2.99
N ASN A 141 -16.25 -15.91 -2.92
CA ASN A 141 -15.52 -14.71 -2.48
C ASN A 141 -15.54 -14.49 -0.96
N ALA A 142 -16.56 -14.94 -0.22
CA ALA A 142 -16.63 -14.78 1.24
C ALA A 142 -16.38 -16.10 1.99
N GLY A 143 -16.90 -17.23 1.51
CA GLY A 143 -16.71 -18.55 2.13
C GLY A 143 -15.25 -19.02 2.07
N LEU A 144 -14.71 -19.23 0.87
CA LEU A 144 -13.29 -19.55 0.69
C LEU A 144 -12.39 -18.44 1.25
N GLY A 145 -12.78 -17.17 1.08
CA GLY A 145 -12.07 -16.01 1.65
C GLY A 145 -11.92 -16.07 3.18
N TYR A 146 -12.95 -16.48 3.90
CA TYR A 146 -12.88 -16.69 5.36
C TYR A 146 -11.96 -17.87 5.73
N LEU A 147 -12.08 -19.01 5.03
CA LEU A 147 -11.25 -20.19 5.28
C LEU A 147 -9.76 -19.91 4.99
N LEU A 148 -9.46 -19.23 3.88
CA LEU A 148 -8.12 -18.79 3.52
C LEU A 148 -7.58 -17.76 4.53
N LYS A 149 -8.38 -16.78 4.96
CA LYS A 149 -7.95 -15.82 5.98
C LYS A 149 -7.61 -16.52 7.31
N LEU A 150 -8.46 -17.41 7.78
CA LEU A 150 -8.23 -18.22 8.98
C LEU A 150 -6.97 -19.12 8.85
N GLN A 151 -6.70 -19.63 7.66
CA GLN A 151 -5.49 -20.40 7.35
C GLN A 151 -4.23 -19.50 7.29
N SER A 152 -4.31 -18.29 6.73
CA SER A 152 -3.22 -17.31 6.67
C SER A 152 -2.83 -16.76 8.05
N GLU A 153 -3.82 -16.50 8.90
CA GLU A 153 -3.62 -15.91 10.23
C GLU A 153 -3.27 -16.97 11.27
N ARG A 154 -4.02 -18.08 11.33
CA ARG A 154 -3.97 -19.06 12.43
C ARG A 154 -3.67 -20.50 12.01
N ARG A 155 -3.38 -20.76 10.72
CA ARG A 155 -3.26 -22.12 10.13
C ARG A 155 -4.48 -23.02 10.43
N GLY A 156 -5.67 -22.42 10.55
CA GLY A 156 -6.84 -23.07 11.15
C GLY A 156 -7.33 -24.34 10.45
N LEU A 157 -7.22 -24.45 9.13
CA LEU A 157 -7.61 -25.67 8.40
C LEU A 157 -6.69 -26.84 8.76
N VAL A 158 -5.38 -26.59 8.80
CA VAL A 158 -4.36 -27.58 9.19
C VAL A 158 -4.47 -27.90 10.68
N ALA A 159 -4.78 -26.91 11.52
CA ALA A 159 -5.02 -27.09 12.94
C ALA A 159 -6.23 -28.01 13.20
N TRP A 160 -7.36 -27.79 12.54
CA TRP A 160 -8.54 -28.67 12.62
C TRP A 160 -8.25 -30.09 12.12
N ALA A 161 -7.55 -30.23 10.98
CA ALA A 161 -7.16 -31.54 10.47
C ALA A 161 -6.26 -32.32 11.45
N LYS A 162 -5.35 -31.63 12.14
CA LYS A 162 -4.47 -32.17 13.18
C LYS A 162 -5.21 -32.51 14.48
N GLU A 163 -6.13 -31.64 14.90
CA GLU A 163 -6.97 -31.80 16.11
C GLU A 163 -7.90 -33.02 15.97
N LYS A 164 -8.62 -33.13 14.86
CA LYS A 164 -9.53 -34.25 14.57
C LYS A 164 -8.79 -35.53 14.13
N GLY A 165 -7.50 -35.45 13.82
CA GLY A 165 -6.67 -36.60 13.45
C GLY A 165 -7.08 -37.29 12.15
N ILE A 166 -7.76 -36.60 11.22
CA ILE A 166 -8.32 -37.19 9.99
C ILE A 166 -7.26 -37.77 9.05
N PHE A 167 -6.03 -37.27 9.14
CA PHE A 167 -4.86 -37.75 8.39
C PHE A 167 -3.91 -38.63 9.25
N ASP A 168 -4.29 -39.00 10.48
CA ASP A 168 -3.54 -39.92 11.35
C ASP A 168 -4.20 -41.31 11.36
N LYS A 169 -3.49 -42.30 10.84
CA LYS A 169 -3.85 -43.72 10.78
C LYS A 169 -4.27 -44.33 12.13
N LYS A 170 -3.81 -43.76 13.25
CA LYS A 170 -4.15 -44.21 14.61
C LYS A 170 -5.37 -43.50 15.21
N ARG A 171 -5.87 -42.42 14.60
CA ARG A 171 -6.96 -41.57 15.13
C ARG A 171 -8.16 -41.41 14.19
N GLY A 172 -7.94 -41.31 12.88
CA GLY A 172 -9.00 -41.01 11.91
C GLY A 172 -9.94 -42.17 11.58
N GLY A 173 -9.51 -43.43 11.79
CA GLY A 173 -10.33 -44.62 11.54
C GLY A 173 -10.94 -44.64 10.13
N ALA A 174 -12.24 -44.88 10.02
CA ALA A 174 -12.93 -44.92 8.72
C ALA A 174 -12.83 -43.61 7.90
N TRP A 175 -12.65 -42.45 8.53
CA TRP A 175 -12.41 -41.19 7.81
C TRP A 175 -11.03 -41.15 7.15
N TYR A 176 -10.03 -41.74 7.79
CA TYR A 176 -8.68 -41.88 7.23
C TYR A 176 -8.70 -42.78 5.99
N ASP A 177 -9.31 -43.97 6.11
CA ASP A 177 -9.38 -44.93 5.00
C ASP A 177 -10.17 -44.38 3.79
N TRP A 178 -11.25 -43.63 4.04
CA TRP A 178 -12.03 -42.99 2.98
C TRP A 178 -11.28 -41.81 2.34
N LEU A 179 -10.72 -40.89 3.12
CA LEU A 179 -9.96 -39.75 2.57
C LEU A 179 -8.73 -40.22 1.78
N ASN A 180 -8.07 -41.30 2.21
CA ASN A 180 -6.97 -41.90 1.46
C ASN A 180 -7.45 -42.44 0.11
N GLN A 181 -8.56 -43.17 0.06
CA GLN A 181 -9.13 -43.65 -1.20
C GLN A 181 -9.55 -42.51 -2.14
N GLU A 182 -10.20 -41.46 -1.63
CA GLU A 182 -10.68 -40.34 -2.45
C GLU A 182 -9.53 -39.48 -3.01
N LEU A 183 -8.56 -39.08 -2.17
CA LEU A 183 -7.45 -38.23 -2.62
C LEU A 183 -6.47 -39.00 -3.51
N SER A 184 -6.09 -40.23 -3.13
CA SER A 184 -5.20 -41.08 -3.93
C SER A 184 -5.82 -41.51 -5.27
N CYS A 185 -7.15 -41.43 -5.46
CA CYS A 185 -7.79 -41.72 -6.74
C CYS A 185 -7.53 -40.65 -7.83
N LYS A 186 -7.14 -39.42 -7.45
CA LYS A 186 -6.85 -38.32 -8.38
C LYS A 186 -5.37 -38.21 -8.76
N MET A 187 -4.49 -38.49 -7.80
CA MET A 187 -3.04 -38.33 -7.93
C MET A 187 -2.40 -39.38 -8.86
N ASP A 188 -1.12 -39.20 -9.21
CA ASP A 188 -0.30 -40.22 -9.88
C ASP A 188 0.57 -41.00 -8.88
N SER A 189 1.39 -41.94 -9.37
CA SER A 189 2.18 -42.88 -8.56
C SER A 189 3.34 -42.25 -7.77
N ASP A 190 3.49 -40.92 -7.80
CA ASP A 190 4.44 -40.14 -7.01
C ASP A 190 3.83 -39.59 -5.70
N TYR A 191 2.53 -39.76 -5.50
CA TYR A 191 1.82 -39.42 -4.26
C TYR A 191 1.70 -40.63 -3.33
N ASP A 192 2.07 -40.43 -2.06
CA ASP A 192 1.77 -41.33 -0.96
C ASP A 192 1.18 -40.53 0.21
N PHE A 193 0.02 -40.96 0.69
CA PHE A 193 -0.78 -40.31 1.71
C PHE A 193 -0.08 -40.27 3.09
N GLU A 194 0.83 -41.21 3.38
CA GLU A 194 1.50 -41.32 4.69
C GLU A 194 2.83 -40.56 4.79
N THR A 195 3.49 -40.22 3.67
CA THR A 195 4.79 -39.53 3.66
C THR A 195 4.73 -38.04 3.35
N VAL A 196 3.66 -37.54 2.72
CA VAL A 196 3.49 -36.09 2.47
C VAL A 196 3.09 -35.33 3.75
N PRO A 197 3.45 -34.02 3.89
CA PRO A 197 3.05 -33.23 5.04
C PRO A 197 1.53 -33.04 5.15
N ILE A 198 1.04 -32.87 6.38
CA ILE A 198 -0.38 -32.61 6.67
C ILE A 198 -0.90 -31.35 5.98
N GLU A 199 -0.05 -30.34 5.76
CA GLU A 199 -0.34 -29.14 4.98
C GLU A 199 -0.74 -29.49 3.54
N PHE A 200 -0.10 -30.47 2.91
CA PHE A 200 -0.37 -30.89 1.53
C PHE A 200 -1.69 -31.67 1.43
N ASN A 201 -1.93 -32.64 2.32
CA ASN A 201 -3.20 -33.38 2.36
C ASN A 201 -4.39 -32.48 2.70
N THR A 202 -4.20 -31.49 3.59
CA THR A 202 -5.23 -30.47 3.88
C THR A 202 -5.51 -29.59 2.65
N TRP A 203 -4.47 -29.23 1.88
CA TRP A 203 -4.64 -28.47 0.63
C TRP A 203 -5.36 -29.30 -0.46
N LEU A 204 -5.03 -30.58 -0.64
CA LEU A 204 -5.74 -31.46 -1.58
C LEU A 204 -7.23 -31.63 -1.25
N LEU A 205 -7.57 -31.69 0.04
CA LEU A 205 -8.97 -31.70 0.50
C LEU A 205 -9.65 -30.33 0.27
N TYR A 206 -8.94 -29.23 0.51
CA TYR A 206 -9.43 -27.88 0.20
C TYR A 206 -9.71 -27.68 -1.30
N ARG A 207 -8.89 -28.24 -2.20
CA ARG A 207 -9.15 -28.21 -3.66
C ARG A 207 -10.52 -28.76 -4.02
N GLN A 208 -10.95 -29.87 -3.43
CA GLN A 208 -12.26 -30.48 -3.74
C GLN A 208 -13.44 -29.55 -3.38
N LEU A 209 -13.28 -28.71 -2.34
CA LEU A 209 -14.25 -27.67 -1.99
C LEU A 209 -14.22 -26.49 -2.97
N VAL A 210 -13.03 -26.09 -3.43
CA VAL A 210 -12.89 -25.04 -4.46
C VAL A 210 -13.51 -25.49 -5.78
N ASP A 211 -13.25 -26.72 -6.24
CA ASP A 211 -13.80 -27.29 -7.48
C ASP A 211 -15.33 -27.29 -7.47
N LEU A 212 -15.92 -27.78 -6.37
CA LEU A 212 -17.37 -27.77 -6.15
C LEU A 212 -17.95 -26.35 -6.24
N ILE A 213 -17.33 -25.36 -5.59
CA ILE A 213 -17.84 -23.99 -5.54
C ILE A 213 -17.65 -23.27 -6.88
N LEU A 214 -16.45 -23.33 -7.46
CA LEU A 214 -16.07 -22.63 -8.69
C LEU A 214 -16.90 -23.10 -9.89
N MET A 215 -17.08 -24.42 -10.04
CA MET A 215 -17.78 -24.97 -11.18
C MET A 215 -19.30 -24.71 -11.11
N ASN A 216 -19.87 -24.65 -9.91
CA ASN A 216 -21.27 -24.29 -9.70
C ASN A 216 -21.53 -22.78 -9.79
N ASP A 217 -20.60 -21.93 -9.34
CA ASP A 217 -20.65 -20.47 -9.59
C ASP A 217 -20.73 -20.18 -11.10
N PHE A 218 -19.83 -20.77 -11.89
CA PHE A 218 -19.83 -20.61 -13.34
C PHE A 218 -21.12 -21.16 -13.99
N THR A 219 -21.53 -22.38 -13.62
CA THR A 219 -22.74 -23.03 -14.19
C THR A 219 -24.00 -22.22 -13.89
N THR A 220 -24.16 -21.75 -12.65
CA THR A 220 -25.31 -20.92 -12.26
C THR A 220 -25.27 -19.53 -12.87
N TYR A 221 -24.10 -18.91 -13.03
CA TYR A 221 -23.95 -17.65 -13.76
C TYR A 221 -24.43 -17.76 -15.22
N VAL A 222 -24.02 -18.81 -15.93
CA VAL A 222 -24.43 -19.04 -17.33
C VAL A 222 -25.94 -19.29 -17.43
N CYS A 223 -26.50 -20.12 -16.54
CA CYS A 223 -27.95 -20.37 -16.49
C CYS A 223 -28.74 -19.10 -16.14
N PHE A 224 -28.25 -18.28 -15.19
CA PHE A 224 -28.80 -16.97 -14.87
C PHE A 224 -28.80 -16.06 -16.10
N ALA A 225 -27.64 -15.86 -16.74
CA ALA A 225 -27.51 -14.97 -17.89
C ALA A 225 -28.46 -15.36 -19.04
N LEU A 226 -28.49 -16.64 -19.40
CA LEU A 226 -29.37 -17.17 -20.46
C LEU A 226 -30.86 -17.02 -20.11
N SER A 227 -31.25 -17.08 -18.83
CA SER A 227 -32.65 -16.85 -18.41
C SER A 227 -33.11 -15.39 -18.62
N TRP A 228 -32.15 -14.47 -18.73
CA TRP A 228 -32.36 -13.03 -18.93
C TRP A 228 -31.98 -12.56 -20.35
N LEU A 229 -31.82 -13.47 -21.31
CA LEU A 229 -31.66 -13.14 -22.73
C LEU A 229 -32.83 -12.27 -23.23
N THR A 230 -32.50 -11.13 -23.86
CA THR A 230 -33.46 -10.23 -24.51
C THR A 230 -33.04 -9.83 -25.92
N PHE A 231 -34.05 -9.58 -26.74
CA PHE A 231 -33.93 -8.97 -28.06
C PHE A 231 -34.67 -7.62 -28.00
N PRO A 232 -33.95 -6.50 -27.80
CA PRO A 232 -34.57 -5.18 -27.76
C PRO A 232 -35.32 -4.89 -29.06
N ALA A 233 -36.55 -4.41 -28.94
CA ALA A 233 -37.33 -3.97 -30.09
C ALA A 233 -36.76 -2.65 -30.63
N GLY A 234 -36.77 -2.48 -31.96
CA GLY A 234 -36.32 -1.25 -32.62
C GLY A 234 -34.80 -1.14 -32.87
N SER A 235 -33.95 -1.99 -32.29
CA SER A 235 -32.55 -2.06 -32.71
C SER A 235 -32.44 -2.78 -34.07
N GLY A 236 -31.92 -2.10 -35.09
CA GLY A 236 -31.72 -2.69 -36.41
C GLY A 236 -30.74 -3.86 -36.40
N PHE A 237 -30.81 -4.73 -37.42
CA PHE A 237 -30.00 -5.95 -37.55
C PHE A 237 -28.50 -5.73 -37.26
N PHE A 238 -27.90 -4.67 -37.82
CA PHE A 238 -26.49 -4.31 -37.60
C PHE A 238 -26.14 -4.04 -36.12
N SER A 239 -27.08 -3.49 -35.33
CA SER A 239 -26.88 -3.27 -33.89
C SER A 239 -26.83 -4.60 -33.14
N HIS A 240 -27.73 -5.53 -33.43
CA HIS A 240 -27.67 -6.90 -32.88
C HIS A 240 -26.39 -7.62 -33.31
N LEU A 241 -26.04 -7.56 -34.60
CA LEU A 241 -24.85 -8.21 -35.14
C LEU A 241 -23.57 -7.71 -34.46
N LEU A 242 -23.39 -6.38 -34.38
CA LEU A 242 -22.24 -5.77 -33.72
C LEU A 242 -22.18 -6.11 -32.22
N ARG A 243 -23.34 -6.10 -31.53
CA ARG A 243 -23.47 -6.47 -30.11
C ARG A 243 -23.04 -7.91 -29.84
N TRP A 244 -23.49 -8.85 -30.66
CA TRP A 244 -23.12 -10.27 -30.53
C TRP A 244 -21.65 -10.51 -30.91
N ILE A 245 -21.14 -9.89 -31.98
CA ILE A 245 -19.72 -9.97 -32.37
C ILE A 245 -18.82 -9.44 -31.24
N ALA A 246 -19.11 -8.25 -30.70
CA ALA A 246 -18.35 -7.68 -29.59
C ALA A 246 -18.42 -8.56 -28.32
N GLY A 247 -19.58 -9.13 -28.03
CA GLY A 247 -19.76 -10.08 -26.93
C GLY A 247 -18.93 -11.36 -27.09
N PHE A 248 -18.97 -11.99 -28.26
CA PHE A 248 -18.13 -13.15 -28.57
C PHE A 248 -16.63 -12.82 -28.50
N ILE A 249 -16.19 -11.66 -28.99
CA ILE A 249 -14.78 -11.23 -28.88
C ILE A 249 -14.36 -11.11 -27.40
N LEU A 250 -15.21 -10.51 -26.55
CA LEU A 250 -14.95 -10.37 -25.12
C LEU A 250 -14.91 -11.72 -24.39
N VAL A 251 -15.77 -12.67 -24.75
CA VAL A 251 -15.78 -14.04 -24.20
C VAL A 251 -14.56 -14.86 -24.66
N SER A 252 -14.20 -14.80 -25.95
CA SER A 252 -13.00 -15.47 -26.48
C SER A 252 -11.71 -14.92 -25.88
N PHE A 253 -11.62 -13.60 -25.71
CA PHE A 253 -10.52 -12.94 -24.98
C PHE A 253 -10.47 -13.39 -23.52
N ASN A 254 -11.62 -13.54 -22.87
CA ASN A 254 -11.69 -14.01 -21.48
C ASN A 254 -11.17 -15.45 -21.30
N ILE A 255 -11.59 -16.36 -22.18
CA ILE A 255 -11.12 -17.75 -22.19
C ILE A 255 -9.60 -17.80 -22.41
N TRP A 256 -9.09 -17.05 -23.40
CA TRP A 256 -7.64 -16.93 -23.63
C TRP A 256 -6.90 -16.39 -22.40
N VAL A 257 -7.40 -15.34 -21.72
CA VAL A 257 -6.80 -14.81 -20.49
C VAL A 257 -6.75 -15.84 -19.37
N LYS A 258 -7.82 -16.63 -19.17
CA LYS A 258 -7.85 -17.67 -18.13
C LYS A 258 -6.88 -18.82 -18.45
N LEU A 259 -6.85 -19.30 -19.70
CA LEU A 259 -5.94 -20.36 -20.13
C LEU A 259 -4.46 -19.96 -20.06
N ASP A 260 -4.13 -18.74 -20.54
CA ASP A 260 -2.76 -18.24 -20.47
C ASP A 260 -2.32 -17.93 -19.03
N ALA A 261 -3.24 -17.47 -18.17
CA ALA A 261 -2.94 -17.32 -16.75
C ALA A 261 -2.65 -18.69 -16.09
N HIS A 262 -3.50 -19.70 -16.32
CA HIS A 262 -3.31 -21.05 -15.76
C HIS A 262 -1.99 -21.69 -16.23
N ARG A 263 -1.61 -21.50 -17.50
CA ARG A 263 -0.31 -21.92 -18.06
C ARG A 263 0.87 -21.40 -17.22
N VAL A 264 0.78 -20.18 -16.70
CA VAL A 264 1.85 -19.51 -15.94
C VAL A 264 1.83 -19.89 -14.46
N VAL A 265 0.67 -19.78 -13.77
CA VAL A 265 0.61 -19.97 -12.30
C VAL A 265 0.54 -21.42 -11.84
N LYS A 266 0.10 -22.34 -12.73
CA LYS A 266 -0.20 -23.76 -12.42
C LYS A 266 -1.28 -23.94 -11.34
N ASP A 267 -1.67 -25.19 -11.14
CA ASP A 267 -2.55 -25.63 -10.06
C ASP A 267 -2.21 -25.02 -8.69
N PHE A 268 -0.93 -25.02 -8.29
CA PHE A 268 -0.50 -24.61 -6.95
C PHE A 268 -1.03 -23.22 -6.56
N ALA A 269 -0.78 -22.21 -7.39
CA ALA A 269 -1.23 -20.86 -7.13
C ALA A 269 -2.66 -20.58 -7.63
N TRP A 270 -3.21 -21.40 -8.54
CA TRP A 270 -4.65 -21.35 -8.87
C TRP A 270 -5.54 -21.77 -7.69
N TYR A 271 -5.04 -22.66 -6.83
CA TYR A 271 -5.72 -23.14 -5.63
C TYR A 271 -5.14 -22.58 -4.31
N TRP A 272 -4.48 -21.42 -4.34
CA TRP A 272 -3.96 -20.72 -3.15
C TRP A 272 -3.10 -21.60 -2.22
N GLY A 273 -2.23 -22.45 -2.80
CA GLY A 273 -1.40 -23.38 -2.05
C GLY A 273 -0.39 -22.72 -1.11
N ASP A 274 -0.01 -21.48 -1.38
CA ASP A 274 0.87 -20.61 -0.56
C ASP A 274 0.30 -20.36 0.86
N PHE A 275 -1.01 -20.42 1.03
CA PHE A 275 -1.67 -20.40 2.34
C PHE A 275 -1.37 -21.65 3.19
N PHE A 276 -0.91 -22.74 2.59
CA PHE A 276 -0.61 -24.02 3.25
C PHE A 276 0.90 -24.28 3.35
N PHE A 277 1.62 -24.20 2.24
CA PHE A 277 3.07 -24.42 2.13
C PHE A 277 3.64 -23.60 0.97
N LEU A 278 4.93 -23.28 1.00
CA LEU A 278 5.60 -22.55 -0.10
C LEU A 278 6.24 -23.54 -1.08
N ILE A 279 6.48 -23.12 -2.32
CA ILE A 279 7.27 -23.89 -3.30
C ILE A 279 8.49 -23.05 -3.71
N GLU A 280 9.65 -23.68 -3.84
CA GLU A 280 10.89 -23.04 -4.31
C GLU A 280 10.89 -22.91 -5.86
N GLN A 281 9.87 -22.23 -6.41
CA GLN A 281 9.72 -21.95 -7.83
C GLN A 281 9.80 -20.45 -8.12
N SER A 282 10.64 -20.06 -9.07
CA SER A 282 10.72 -18.68 -9.56
C SER A 282 9.53 -18.37 -10.49
N LEU A 283 8.61 -17.53 -10.02
CA LEU A 283 7.47 -17.03 -10.80
C LEU A 283 7.93 -16.21 -12.02
N THR A 284 8.01 -16.85 -13.18
CA THR A 284 8.26 -16.19 -14.46
C THR A 284 6.99 -15.49 -14.93
N PHE A 285 6.87 -14.19 -14.66
CA PHE A 285 5.70 -13.39 -15.06
C PHE A 285 5.69 -13.07 -16.58
N ASP A 286 5.40 -14.07 -17.40
CA ASP A 286 5.19 -13.92 -18.84
C ASP A 286 3.69 -13.84 -19.23
N GLY A 287 3.41 -13.79 -20.54
CA GLY A 287 2.04 -13.83 -21.07
C GLY A 287 1.14 -12.69 -20.55
N VAL A 288 -0.04 -13.05 -20.04
CA VAL A 288 -1.01 -12.10 -19.46
C VAL A 288 -0.53 -11.42 -18.17
N PHE A 289 0.51 -11.91 -17.49
CA PHE A 289 1.11 -11.24 -16.33
C PHE A 289 2.09 -10.10 -16.71
N GLU A 290 2.38 -9.91 -18.00
CA GLU A 290 2.90 -8.63 -18.53
C GLU A 290 1.77 -7.60 -18.79
N MET A 291 0.51 -8.02 -18.86
CA MET A 291 -0.63 -7.14 -19.20
C MET A 291 -1.34 -6.56 -17.96
N ALA A 292 -1.45 -7.32 -16.87
CA ALA A 292 -2.07 -6.90 -15.61
C ALA A 292 -1.44 -7.64 -14.41
N PRO A 293 -1.52 -7.09 -13.16
CA PRO A 293 -0.96 -7.76 -11.98
C PRO A 293 -1.73 -9.03 -11.61
N HIS A 294 -3.06 -8.94 -11.50
CA HIS A 294 -3.97 -10.07 -11.28
C HIS A 294 -4.85 -10.22 -12.54
N PRO A 295 -4.32 -10.78 -13.64
CA PRO A 295 -5.04 -10.85 -14.92
C PRO A 295 -6.31 -11.68 -14.79
N MET A 296 -6.31 -12.72 -13.94
CA MET A 296 -7.47 -13.57 -13.69
C MET A 296 -8.67 -12.83 -13.09
N TYR A 297 -8.44 -11.72 -12.37
CA TYR A 297 -9.48 -10.99 -11.62
C TYR A 297 -9.86 -9.64 -12.22
N SER A 298 -9.09 -9.14 -13.19
CA SER A 298 -9.29 -7.82 -13.81
C SER A 298 -9.76 -7.96 -15.26
N VAL A 299 -8.81 -8.05 -16.20
CA VAL A 299 -9.07 -8.38 -17.62
C VAL A 299 -9.78 -9.74 -17.78
N GLY A 300 -9.57 -10.64 -16.83
CA GLY A 300 -10.24 -11.93 -16.66
C GLY A 300 -11.71 -11.88 -16.25
N TYR A 301 -12.34 -10.70 -16.16
CA TYR A 301 -13.80 -10.52 -16.10
C TYR A 301 -14.43 -9.99 -17.40
N ALA A 302 -13.66 -9.72 -18.45
CA ALA A 302 -14.18 -9.26 -19.74
C ALA A 302 -15.33 -10.13 -20.31
N GLY A 303 -15.31 -11.43 -20.06
CA GLY A 303 -16.33 -12.37 -20.53
C GLY A 303 -17.69 -12.18 -19.85
N TYR A 304 -17.73 -11.73 -18.60
CA TYR A 304 -18.98 -11.38 -17.91
C TYR A 304 -19.67 -10.21 -18.62
N TYR A 305 -18.90 -9.16 -18.94
CA TYR A 305 -19.40 -8.04 -19.71
C TYR A 305 -19.81 -8.46 -21.14
N GLY A 306 -19.03 -9.32 -21.81
CA GLY A 306 -19.38 -9.89 -23.11
C GLY A 306 -20.72 -10.63 -23.10
N ILE A 307 -20.95 -11.47 -22.08
CA ILE A 307 -22.22 -12.17 -21.85
C ILE A 307 -23.35 -11.16 -21.59
N SER A 308 -23.15 -10.16 -20.72
CA SER A 308 -24.17 -9.13 -20.46
C SER A 308 -24.58 -8.36 -21.72
N LEU A 309 -23.61 -8.09 -22.61
CA LEU A 309 -23.80 -7.45 -23.91
C LEU A 309 -24.58 -8.36 -24.87
N MET A 310 -24.26 -9.66 -24.94
CA MET A 310 -25.01 -10.64 -25.73
C MET A 310 -26.46 -10.75 -25.24
N MET A 311 -26.68 -10.82 -23.93
CA MET A 311 -28.01 -10.95 -23.32
C MET A 311 -28.85 -9.65 -23.38
N ALA A 312 -28.20 -8.49 -23.56
CA ALA A 312 -28.80 -7.15 -23.52
C ALA A 312 -29.65 -6.84 -22.27
N SER A 313 -29.28 -7.43 -21.14
CA SER A 313 -30.01 -7.29 -19.88
C SER A 313 -29.20 -6.50 -18.86
N TYR A 314 -29.77 -5.39 -18.38
CA TYR A 314 -29.19 -4.63 -17.27
C TYR A 314 -29.05 -5.47 -16.00
N MET A 315 -29.96 -6.41 -15.73
CA MET A 315 -29.83 -7.32 -14.59
C MET A 315 -28.58 -8.19 -14.71
N VAL A 316 -28.25 -8.68 -15.91
CA VAL A 316 -27.00 -9.43 -16.14
C VAL A 316 -25.77 -8.53 -16.00
N LEU A 317 -25.83 -7.28 -16.48
CA LEU A 317 -24.74 -6.32 -16.33
C LEU A 317 -24.47 -5.95 -14.86
N PHE A 318 -25.50 -5.67 -14.06
CA PHE A 318 -25.30 -5.31 -12.65
C PHE A 318 -24.87 -6.49 -11.79
N VAL A 319 -25.36 -7.69 -12.06
CA VAL A 319 -24.86 -8.92 -11.42
C VAL A 319 -23.42 -9.23 -11.85
N SER A 320 -23.03 -8.93 -13.10
CA SER A 320 -21.63 -8.98 -13.56
C SER A 320 -20.72 -8.01 -12.79
N LEU A 321 -21.17 -6.76 -12.65
CA LEU A 321 -20.45 -5.72 -11.91
C LEU A 321 -20.30 -6.08 -10.43
N ALA A 322 -21.36 -6.60 -9.80
CA ALA A 322 -21.33 -7.04 -8.41
C ALA A 322 -20.38 -8.25 -8.21
N ALA A 323 -20.38 -9.23 -9.12
CA ALA A 323 -19.49 -10.38 -9.08
C ALA A 323 -18.00 -9.97 -9.22
N HIS A 324 -17.71 -9.02 -10.11
CA HIS A 324 -16.36 -8.48 -10.32
C HIS A 324 -15.92 -7.61 -9.13
N ALA A 325 -16.82 -6.81 -8.54
CA ALA A 325 -16.55 -6.07 -7.31
C ALA A 325 -16.27 -7.01 -6.12
N ALA A 326 -17.04 -8.10 -5.97
CA ALA A 326 -16.78 -9.14 -4.97
C ALA A 326 -15.40 -9.78 -5.14
N GLN A 327 -14.90 -9.93 -6.37
CA GLN A 327 -13.53 -10.38 -6.61
C GLN A 327 -12.48 -9.39 -6.11
N PHE A 328 -12.66 -8.08 -6.35
CA PHE A 328 -11.74 -7.07 -5.84
C PHE A 328 -11.79 -6.98 -4.30
N VAL A 329 -12.95 -7.18 -3.69
CA VAL A 329 -13.06 -7.27 -2.22
C VAL A 329 -12.30 -8.48 -1.67
N PHE A 330 -12.43 -9.65 -2.28
CA PHE A 330 -11.63 -10.85 -1.93
C PHE A 330 -10.13 -10.59 -2.09
N LEU A 331 -9.72 -10.00 -3.22
CA LEU A 331 -8.33 -9.66 -3.52
C LEU A 331 -7.75 -8.71 -2.45
N THR A 332 -8.47 -7.63 -2.11
CA THR A 332 -8.01 -6.61 -1.15
C THR A 332 -8.04 -7.09 0.30
N LEU A 333 -8.97 -7.96 0.70
CA LEU A 333 -9.16 -8.36 2.10
C LEU A 333 -8.53 -9.71 2.49
N VAL A 334 -8.15 -10.55 1.52
CA VAL A 334 -7.64 -11.91 1.76
C VAL A 334 -6.33 -12.17 1.02
N GLU A 335 -6.31 -12.01 -0.31
CA GLU A 335 -5.16 -12.43 -1.13
C GLU A 335 -3.98 -11.45 -1.02
N ASN A 336 -4.18 -10.13 -1.21
CA ASN A 336 -3.10 -9.14 -1.07
C ASN A 336 -2.46 -9.14 0.33
N PRO A 337 -3.22 -9.13 1.45
CA PRO A 337 -2.63 -9.20 2.78
C PRO A 337 -1.84 -10.50 3.06
N HIS A 338 -2.17 -11.60 2.37
CA HIS A 338 -1.36 -12.82 2.42
C HIS A 338 -0.08 -12.67 1.57
N ILE A 339 -0.19 -12.17 0.33
CA ILE A 339 0.94 -11.94 -0.56
C ILE A 339 1.98 -11.02 0.11
N ASP A 340 1.55 -9.91 0.71
CA ASP A 340 2.46 -8.97 1.36
C ASP A 340 3.13 -9.59 2.60
N LYS A 341 2.37 -10.33 3.42
CA LYS A 341 2.88 -11.09 4.57
C LYS A 341 3.91 -12.16 4.18
N THR A 342 3.71 -12.84 3.05
CA THR A 342 4.50 -14.01 2.62
C THR A 342 5.69 -13.63 1.74
N TYR A 343 5.53 -12.67 0.82
CA TYR A 343 6.51 -12.35 -0.22
C TYR A 343 7.13 -10.95 -0.12
N ASN A 344 6.46 -10.00 0.56
CA ASN A 344 6.97 -8.65 0.81
C ASN A 344 7.20 -8.35 2.31
N PRO A 345 7.84 -9.25 3.10
CA PRO A 345 8.06 -8.99 4.52
C PRO A 345 8.88 -7.69 4.69
N PRO A 346 8.54 -6.84 5.67
CA PRO A 346 9.18 -5.54 5.84
C PRO A 346 10.69 -5.71 6.00
N THR A 347 11.46 -4.99 5.18
CA THR A 347 12.91 -5.18 5.11
C THR A 347 13.58 -4.70 6.40
N VAL A 348 13.95 -5.65 7.26
CA VAL A 348 14.82 -5.40 8.43
C VAL A 348 16.14 -4.83 7.91
N HIS A 349 16.28 -3.51 7.99
CA HIS A 349 17.46 -2.79 7.54
C HIS A 349 18.60 -3.05 8.53
N LYS A 350 19.41 -4.08 8.24
CA LYS A 350 20.63 -4.36 9.01
C LYS A 350 21.42 -3.08 9.24
N LYS A 351 21.74 -2.80 10.51
CA LYS A 351 22.52 -1.62 10.92
C LYS A 351 23.72 -1.44 10.00
N ARG A 352 23.93 -0.19 9.56
CA ARG A 352 25.09 0.17 8.75
C ARG A 352 26.29 0.34 9.69
N THR A 353 26.81 -0.79 10.17
CA THR A 353 27.96 -0.84 11.08
C THR A 353 29.01 0.16 10.63
N SER A 354 29.31 1.14 11.49
CA SER A 354 30.36 2.10 11.24
C SER A 354 31.69 1.34 11.21
N VAL A 355 32.15 1.01 10.01
CA VAL A 355 33.53 0.58 9.81
C VAL A 355 34.39 1.77 10.18
N LEU A 356 34.88 1.77 11.42
CA LEU A 356 35.99 2.61 11.84
C LEU A 356 37.12 2.31 10.85
N VAL A 357 37.38 3.26 9.94
CA VAL A 357 38.46 3.13 8.97
C VAL A 357 39.76 3.37 9.72
N ASP A 358 40.23 2.30 10.35
CA ASP A 358 41.49 2.27 11.08
C ASP A 358 42.60 2.64 10.12
N SER A 359 43.10 3.87 10.24
CA SER A 359 43.77 4.60 9.16
C SER A 359 45.26 4.26 9.10
N THR A 360 45.57 2.97 9.13
CA THR A 360 46.91 2.39 9.07
C THR A 360 47.41 2.26 7.62
N ALA A 361 47.57 3.40 6.93
CA ALA A 361 48.30 3.43 5.68
C ALA A 361 49.79 3.07 5.92
N PRO A 362 50.33 2.01 5.31
CA PRO A 362 51.66 1.52 5.66
C PRO A 362 52.78 2.31 4.96
N GLY A 363 53.54 3.09 5.74
CA GLY A 363 54.95 3.37 5.44
C GLY A 363 55.36 4.83 5.21
N THR A 364 55.76 5.52 6.28
CA THR A 364 56.97 6.37 6.34
C THR A 364 57.33 6.62 7.81
N PRO A 365 58.60 6.95 8.15
CA PRO A 365 59.11 6.80 9.52
C PRO A 365 58.79 7.98 10.47
N ILE A 366 58.79 7.67 11.76
CA ILE A 366 58.57 8.60 12.88
C ILE A 366 59.70 9.63 12.99
N LEU A 367 59.34 10.91 13.12
CA LEU A 367 60.25 11.97 13.58
C LEU A 367 59.58 12.85 14.65
N SER A 368 60.09 12.70 15.88
CA SER A 368 60.18 13.70 16.97
C SER A 368 59.13 14.82 17.12
N ALA A 369 58.27 14.65 18.12
CA ALA A 369 57.76 15.63 19.10
C ALA A 369 58.03 17.15 18.94
N SER A 370 57.00 17.96 19.23
CA SER A 370 56.98 18.99 20.31
C SER A 370 55.58 19.58 20.50
N ASP A 371 55.33 20.24 21.64
CA ASP A 371 54.02 20.79 22.03
C ASP A 371 53.53 21.97 21.16
N VAL A 372 52.25 21.95 20.78
CA VAL A 372 51.45 23.16 20.52
C VAL A 372 50.03 22.95 21.05
N THR A 373 49.56 23.85 21.91
CA THR A 373 48.19 23.84 22.46
C THR A 373 47.16 24.15 21.38
N ALA A 374 46.36 23.16 20.97
CA ALA A 374 45.30 23.34 19.98
C ALA A 374 43.94 23.58 20.65
N THR A 375 43.47 24.83 20.64
CA THR A 375 42.05 25.15 20.86
C THR A 375 41.19 24.55 19.74
N PRO A 376 39.98 24.04 20.04
CA PRO A 376 39.09 23.51 19.02
C PRO A 376 38.53 24.67 18.17
N ALA A 377 39.15 24.91 17.01
CA ALA A 377 38.67 25.90 16.05
C ALA A 377 37.31 25.46 15.47
N VAL A 378 36.29 26.29 15.67
CA VAL A 378 34.94 26.06 15.13
C VAL A 378 35.00 26.13 13.60
N ALA A 379 34.72 25.01 12.93
CA ALA A 379 34.57 24.98 11.48
C ALA A 379 33.34 25.81 11.04
N PRO A 380 33.40 26.60 9.95
CA PRO A 380 32.26 27.37 9.48
C PRO A 380 31.03 26.51 9.16
N ILE A 381 29.86 27.01 9.51
CA ILE A 381 28.56 26.31 9.38
C ILE A 381 28.31 25.82 7.94
N ASP A 382 28.79 26.56 6.94
CA ASP A 382 28.64 26.23 5.52
C ASP A 382 29.42 24.98 5.07
N GLN A 383 30.46 24.57 5.81
CA GLN A 383 31.25 23.37 5.48
C GLN A 383 30.63 22.09 6.04
N ALA A 384 29.91 22.16 7.17
CA ALA A 384 29.19 20.99 7.71
C ALA A 384 28.10 20.49 6.74
N ALA A 385 27.46 21.40 6.00
CA ALA A 385 26.43 21.09 5.00
C ALA A 385 26.98 20.50 3.69
N THR A 386 28.30 20.56 3.43
CA THR A 386 28.92 20.11 2.17
C THR A 386 29.79 18.85 2.30
N LEU A 387 29.99 18.33 3.52
CA LEU A 387 30.84 17.17 3.78
C LEU A 387 30.09 15.81 3.89
N VAL A 388 28.76 15.81 3.87
CA VAL A 388 27.96 14.58 3.81
C VAL A 388 27.61 14.27 2.34
N PRO A 389 27.98 13.09 1.80
CA PRO A 389 27.59 12.71 0.44
C PRO A 389 26.07 12.56 0.33
N CYS A 390 25.41 13.51 -0.32
CA CYS A 390 23.96 13.51 -0.49
C CYS A 390 23.50 12.25 -1.22
N GLY A 391 22.73 11.41 -0.53
CA GLY A 391 21.93 10.38 -1.18
C GLY A 391 20.76 11.01 -1.91
N SER A 392 20.15 10.27 -2.84
CA SER A 392 18.98 10.73 -3.60
C SER A 392 17.79 11.15 -2.71
N LYS A 393 17.70 10.65 -1.47
CA LYS A 393 16.72 11.10 -0.46
C LYS A 393 17.03 12.46 0.18
N ASP A 394 18.30 12.85 0.34
CA ASP A 394 18.66 14.09 1.04
C ASP A 394 18.39 15.32 0.16
N MET A 395 18.71 15.16 -1.13
CA MET A 395 18.30 16.07 -2.18
C MET A 395 16.76 16.11 -2.33
N TYR A 396 16.02 15.03 -2.08
CA TYR A 396 14.54 15.06 -2.07
C TYR A 396 14.02 16.07 -1.04
N ASN A 397 14.51 15.99 0.20
CA ASN A 397 14.14 16.89 1.29
C ASN A 397 14.52 18.38 1.04
N THR A 398 15.51 18.61 0.19
CA THR A 398 15.96 19.96 -0.20
C THR A 398 15.05 20.58 -1.27
N TYR A 399 14.61 19.78 -2.25
CA TYR A 399 13.83 20.25 -3.40
C TYR A 399 12.30 20.15 -3.21
N PHE A 400 11.83 19.18 -2.43
CA PHE A 400 10.41 18.88 -2.19
C PHE A 400 10.02 19.16 -0.74
N ARG A 401 8.77 19.60 -0.56
CA ARG A 401 8.17 19.91 0.75
C ARG A 401 6.77 19.29 0.80
N ARG A 402 5.90 19.73 1.72
CA ARG A 402 4.45 19.42 1.70
C ARG A 402 3.74 20.18 0.56
N ASP A 403 4.23 20.02 -0.66
CA ASP A 403 3.85 20.75 -1.87
C ASP A 403 2.39 20.46 -2.26
N LEU A 404 1.68 21.47 -2.78
CA LEU A 404 0.27 21.35 -3.19
C LEU A 404 0.11 20.48 -4.43
N ILE A 405 -0.64 19.38 -4.33
CA ILE A 405 -0.89 18.42 -5.41
C ILE A 405 -2.39 18.41 -5.68
N VAL A 406 -2.81 19.19 -6.67
CA VAL A 406 -4.20 19.60 -6.95
C VAL A 406 -4.83 20.29 -5.73
N PHE A 407 -5.35 19.51 -4.78
CA PHE A 407 -5.85 19.98 -3.48
C PHE A 407 -5.24 19.24 -2.27
N LYS A 408 -4.46 18.17 -2.49
CA LYS A 408 -3.74 17.46 -1.41
C LYS A 408 -2.63 18.37 -0.88
N ASN A 409 -2.38 18.29 0.43
CA ASN A 409 -1.38 19.08 1.18
C ASN A 409 -1.69 20.58 1.39
N PHE A 410 -2.87 21.07 0.97
CA PHE A 410 -3.26 22.49 1.01
C PHE A 410 -2.91 23.20 2.33
N ASP A 411 -2.34 24.39 2.20
CA ASP A 411 -1.78 25.16 3.30
C ASP A 411 -2.28 26.61 3.23
N ILE A 412 -3.11 27.01 4.20
CA ILE A 412 -3.73 28.35 4.25
C ILE A 412 -2.67 29.46 4.35
N PHE A 413 -1.48 29.18 4.88
CA PHE A 413 -0.40 30.16 5.00
C PHE A 413 0.48 30.24 3.75
N ARG A 414 0.27 29.37 2.76
CA ARG A 414 1.02 29.39 1.50
C ARG A 414 0.30 30.23 0.46
N SER A 415 0.93 31.34 0.08
CA SER A 415 0.43 32.28 -0.94
C SER A 415 -0.04 31.59 -2.23
N ASN A 416 0.74 30.65 -2.75
CA ASN A 416 0.41 29.92 -3.99
C ASN A 416 -0.84 29.06 -3.86
N ASP A 417 -1.10 28.47 -2.68
CA ASP A 417 -2.28 27.64 -2.42
C ASP A 417 -3.54 28.54 -2.35
N ILE A 418 -3.44 29.68 -1.66
CA ILE A 418 -4.48 30.73 -1.68
C ILE A 418 -4.76 31.19 -3.11
N PHE A 419 -3.73 31.45 -3.93
CA PHE A 419 -3.91 31.88 -5.32
C PHE A 419 -4.62 30.83 -6.18
N VAL A 420 -4.33 29.53 -6.00
CA VAL A 420 -5.07 28.45 -6.67
C VAL A 420 -6.55 28.47 -6.28
N ALA A 421 -6.85 28.53 -4.98
CA ALA A 421 -8.24 28.57 -4.50
C ALA A 421 -8.99 29.82 -5.00
N LEU A 422 -8.34 30.99 -4.97
CA LEU A 422 -8.90 32.28 -5.40
C LEU A 422 -9.16 32.34 -6.91
N ILE A 423 -8.26 31.77 -7.73
CA ILE A 423 -8.45 31.69 -9.19
C ILE A 423 -9.60 30.71 -9.53
N ILE A 424 -9.72 29.58 -8.82
CA ILE A 424 -10.85 28.64 -8.97
C ILE A 424 -12.17 29.30 -8.53
N PHE A 425 -12.16 30.08 -7.45
CA PHE A 425 -13.31 30.84 -6.98
C PHE A 425 -13.76 31.88 -8.02
N TYR A 426 -12.85 32.74 -8.52
CA TYR A 426 -13.17 33.69 -9.59
C TYR A 426 -13.62 33.00 -10.89
N ALA A 427 -13.03 31.84 -11.24
CA ALA A 427 -13.45 31.06 -12.40
C ALA A 427 -14.87 30.50 -12.26
N THR A 428 -15.31 30.21 -11.04
CA THR A 428 -16.66 29.72 -10.73
C THR A 428 -17.68 30.86 -10.64
N ILE A 429 -17.32 31.97 -9.98
CA ILE A 429 -18.23 33.07 -9.66
C ILE A 429 -18.43 34.03 -10.84
N THR A 430 -17.38 34.34 -11.62
CA THR A 430 -17.49 35.32 -12.72
C THR A 430 -18.56 34.92 -13.76
N PRO A 431 -18.66 33.65 -14.21
CA PRO A 431 -19.75 33.22 -15.08
C PRO A 431 -21.13 33.38 -14.41
N LEU A 432 -21.26 33.09 -13.12
CA LEU A 432 -22.54 33.18 -12.39
C LEU A 432 -23.03 34.63 -12.26
N LEU A 433 -22.12 35.59 -12.02
CA LEU A 433 -22.45 37.02 -11.99
C LEU A 433 -22.95 37.56 -13.34
N ILE A 434 -22.50 36.97 -14.45
CA ILE A 434 -22.86 37.38 -15.82
C ILE A 434 -24.04 36.53 -16.37
N SER A 435 -24.69 35.71 -15.53
CA SER A 435 -25.79 34.83 -15.92
C SER A 435 -26.99 35.55 -16.57
N ASN A 436 -27.23 36.83 -16.21
CA ASN A 436 -28.26 37.68 -16.81
C ASN A 436 -28.06 37.93 -18.32
N THR A 437 -26.86 37.74 -18.87
CA THR A 437 -26.58 37.85 -20.32
C THR A 437 -27.05 36.63 -21.13
N GLY A 438 -27.57 35.61 -20.46
CA GLY A 438 -28.38 34.54 -21.05
C GLY A 438 -27.70 33.17 -21.15
N PRO A 439 -28.45 32.05 -21.15
CA PRO A 439 -27.90 30.70 -20.95
C PRO A 439 -26.91 30.23 -22.03
N ARG A 440 -27.08 30.68 -23.28
CA ARG A 440 -26.16 30.36 -24.39
C ARG A 440 -24.80 31.04 -24.21
N PHE A 441 -24.79 32.31 -23.81
CA PHE A 441 -23.57 33.07 -23.53
C PHE A 441 -22.82 32.48 -22.33
N LEU A 442 -23.55 32.14 -21.25
CA LEU A 442 -22.98 31.48 -20.06
C LEU A 442 -22.29 30.15 -20.41
N THR A 443 -22.93 29.32 -21.22
CA THR A 443 -22.37 28.03 -21.67
C THR A 443 -21.13 28.23 -22.56
N PHE A 444 -21.17 29.21 -23.47
CA PHE A 444 -20.02 29.58 -24.29
C PHE A 444 -18.83 30.05 -23.43
N MET A 445 -19.07 30.92 -22.44
CA MET A 445 -18.04 31.41 -21.50
C MET A 445 -17.35 30.27 -20.74
N MET A 446 -18.11 29.31 -20.20
CA MET A 446 -17.54 28.16 -19.48
C MET A 446 -16.73 27.23 -20.41
N VAL A 447 -17.21 26.99 -21.63
CA VAL A 447 -16.51 26.13 -22.61
C VAL A 447 -15.23 26.80 -23.13
N ILE A 448 -15.25 28.10 -23.46
CA ILE A 448 -14.04 28.81 -23.93
C ILE A 448 -13.01 28.94 -22.80
N GLN A 449 -13.44 29.14 -21.56
CA GLN A 449 -12.56 29.16 -20.38
C GLN A 449 -11.83 27.81 -20.21
N ALA A 450 -12.54 26.69 -20.28
CA ALA A 450 -11.94 25.36 -20.20
C ALA A 450 -10.99 25.05 -21.37
N PHE A 451 -11.35 25.50 -22.57
CA PHE A 451 -10.51 25.39 -23.77
C PHE A 451 -9.20 26.20 -23.63
N LEU A 452 -9.28 27.44 -23.12
CA LEU A 452 -8.10 28.29 -22.88
C LEU A 452 -7.18 27.72 -21.81
N TRP A 453 -7.71 27.17 -20.70
CA TRP A 453 -6.89 26.51 -19.69
C TRP A 453 -6.24 25.22 -20.20
N ARG A 454 -6.92 24.43 -21.04
CA ARG A 454 -6.30 23.30 -21.74
C ARG A 454 -5.17 23.76 -22.67
N ILE A 455 -5.35 24.88 -23.39
CA ILE A 455 -4.30 25.43 -24.27
C ILE A 455 -3.08 25.87 -23.45
N PHE A 456 -3.30 26.61 -22.36
CA PHE A 456 -2.23 27.06 -21.47
C PHE A 456 -1.43 25.88 -20.91
N HIS A 457 -2.13 24.85 -20.41
CA HIS A 457 -1.51 23.66 -19.86
C HIS A 457 -0.70 22.86 -20.90
N SER A 458 -1.31 22.50 -22.03
CA SER A 458 -0.66 21.58 -22.98
C SER A 458 0.33 22.25 -23.93
N TYR A 459 0.13 23.51 -24.32
CA TYR A 459 1.00 24.18 -25.31
C TYR A 459 1.92 25.25 -24.71
N VAL A 460 1.45 26.07 -23.76
CA VAL A 460 2.30 27.13 -23.18
C VAL A 460 3.31 26.53 -22.21
N LEU A 461 2.86 25.74 -21.23
CA LEU A 461 3.79 25.04 -20.32
C LEU A 461 4.63 23.99 -21.06
N GLY A 462 4.07 23.32 -22.08
CA GLY A 462 4.82 22.43 -22.98
C GLY A 462 5.93 23.14 -23.77
N ALA A 463 5.71 24.37 -24.22
CA ALA A 463 6.75 25.18 -24.86
C ALA A 463 7.85 25.60 -23.87
N VAL A 464 7.49 25.95 -22.62
CA VAL A 464 8.45 26.25 -21.54
C VAL A 464 9.32 25.02 -21.24
N LEU A 465 8.72 23.84 -21.04
CA LEU A 465 9.47 22.58 -20.85
C LEU A 465 10.37 22.27 -22.04
N LYS A 466 9.92 22.48 -23.28
CA LYS A 466 10.74 22.27 -24.47
C LYS A 466 11.94 23.22 -24.51
N GLN A 467 11.78 24.50 -24.17
CA GLN A 467 12.89 25.45 -24.08
C GLN A 467 13.83 25.17 -22.89
N GLN A 468 13.30 24.66 -21.78
CA GLN A 468 14.07 24.19 -20.64
C GLN A 468 14.91 22.95 -20.99
N SER A 469 14.32 21.94 -21.64
CA SER A 469 14.98 20.73 -22.14
C SER A 469 16.13 21.02 -23.10
N VAL A 470 15.97 21.99 -24.01
CA VAL A 470 17.00 22.33 -25.01
C VAL A 470 18.04 23.30 -24.46
N ASN A 471 17.61 24.43 -23.88
CA ASN A 471 18.47 25.57 -23.55
C ASN A 471 18.62 25.86 -22.05
N LYS A 472 17.90 25.16 -21.16
CA LYS A 472 17.72 25.48 -19.73
C LYS A 472 17.22 26.93 -19.52
N PHE A 473 16.36 27.40 -20.42
CA PHE A 473 15.88 28.80 -20.48
C PHE A 473 15.27 29.28 -19.16
N TYR A 474 14.40 28.47 -18.55
CA TYR A 474 13.66 28.87 -17.35
C TYR A 474 14.60 28.98 -16.14
N THR A 475 15.46 27.98 -15.91
CA THR A 475 16.48 28.04 -14.85
C THR A 475 17.46 29.21 -15.06
N LYS A 476 17.92 29.44 -16.30
CA LYS A 476 18.80 30.58 -16.62
C LYS A 476 18.14 31.94 -16.39
N HIS A 477 16.82 32.05 -16.54
CA HIS A 477 16.09 33.28 -16.24
C HIS A 477 16.15 33.61 -14.73
N PHE A 478 15.98 32.63 -13.85
CA PHE A 478 16.08 32.85 -12.40
C PHE A 478 17.52 33.19 -11.98
N ILE A 479 18.50 32.41 -12.44
CA ILE A 479 19.93 32.65 -12.15
C ILE A 479 20.38 34.05 -12.60
N LYS A 480 19.91 34.53 -13.76
CA LYS A 480 20.21 35.89 -14.25
C LYS A 480 19.76 36.99 -13.27
N HIS A 481 18.71 36.76 -12.48
CA HIS A 481 18.16 37.73 -11.53
C HIS A 481 18.47 37.37 -10.06
N GLY A 482 19.49 36.54 -9.82
CA GLY A 482 19.96 36.18 -8.48
C GLY A 482 19.19 35.04 -7.79
N GLY A 483 18.22 34.43 -8.45
CA GLY A 483 17.50 33.26 -7.94
C GLY A 483 18.24 31.94 -8.17
N THR A 484 17.95 30.93 -7.36
CA THR A 484 18.56 29.59 -7.44
C THR A 484 17.82 28.66 -8.40
N VAL A 485 18.40 27.47 -8.65
CA VAL A 485 17.71 26.36 -9.34
C VAL A 485 16.46 25.91 -8.59
N GLN A 486 16.49 25.96 -7.25
CA GLN A 486 15.34 25.62 -6.41
C GLN A 486 14.22 26.66 -6.54
N ASP A 487 14.52 27.97 -6.58
CA ASP A 487 13.50 29.01 -6.77
C ASP A 487 12.80 28.88 -8.13
N ALA A 488 13.56 28.55 -9.18
CA ALA A 488 13.02 28.23 -10.49
C ALA A 488 12.09 27.01 -10.42
N PHE A 489 12.51 25.93 -9.77
CA PHE A 489 11.72 24.70 -9.70
C PHE A 489 10.46 24.86 -8.81
N GLN A 490 10.54 25.57 -7.69
CA GLN A 490 9.38 25.92 -6.85
C GLN A 490 8.35 26.77 -7.61
N SER A 491 8.83 27.74 -8.40
CA SER A 491 7.97 28.55 -9.28
C SER A 491 7.30 27.69 -10.37
N TRP A 492 8.05 26.74 -10.93
CA TRP A 492 7.53 25.76 -11.89
C TRP A 492 6.44 24.85 -11.29
N LYS A 493 6.69 24.23 -10.13
CA LYS A 493 5.69 23.41 -9.40
C LYS A 493 4.38 24.18 -9.20
N SER A 494 4.49 25.45 -8.82
CA SER A 494 3.35 26.33 -8.54
C SER A 494 2.51 26.65 -9.78
N ILE A 495 3.14 27.05 -10.91
CA ILE A 495 2.41 27.35 -12.15
C ILE A 495 1.85 26.08 -12.82
N PHE A 496 2.57 24.96 -12.72
CA PHE A 496 2.10 23.65 -13.20
C PHE A 496 0.88 23.18 -12.40
N ASN A 497 0.91 23.22 -11.06
CA ASN A 497 -0.22 22.78 -10.25
C ASN A 497 -1.47 23.65 -10.45
N LEU A 498 -1.31 24.98 -10.50
CA LEU A 498 -2.39 25.91 -10.83
C LEU A 498 -3.02 25.53 -12.17
N SER A 499 -2.19 25.40 -13.21
CA SER A 499 -2.66 25.07 -14.55
C SER A 499 -3.37 23.72 -14.61
N ASN A 500 -2.81 22.68 -13.99
CA ASN A 500 -3.37 21.34 -13.95
C ASN A 500 -4.76 21.35 -13.28
N SER A 501 -4.84 21.90 -12.07
CA SER A 501 -6.06 22.05 -11.27
C SER A 501 -7.14 22.81 -12.03
N MET A 502 -6.76 23.89 -12.72
CA MET A 502 -7.68 24.66 -13.55
C MET A 502 -8.22 23.87 -14.76
N THR A 503 -7.45 22.96 -15.36
CA THR A 503 -7.99 22.12 -16.45
C THR A 503 -9.08 21.15 -15.97
N TYR A 504 -8.98 20.63 -14.76
CA TYR A 504 -10.04 19.80 -14.17
C TYR A 504 -11.23 20.65 -13.70
N ALA A 505 -10.99 21.73 -12.94
CA ALA A 505 -12.05 22.57 -12.39
C ALA A 505 -12.92 23.20 -13.48
N THR A 506 -12.31 23.78 -14.53
CA THR A 506 -13.07 24.44 -15.60
C THR A 506 -13.77 23.45 -16.53
N PHE A 507 -13.19 22.27 -16.79
CA PHE A 507 -13.89 21.19 -17.50
C PHE A 507 -15.09 20.69 -16.68
N PHE A 508 -14.92 20.49 -15.37
CA PHE A 508 -16.02 20.07 -14.49
C PHE A 508 -17.14 21.12 -14.45
N LEU A 509 -16.83 22.41 -14.35
CA LEU A 509 -17.83 23.49 -14.41
C LEU A 509 -18.60 23.49 -15.74
N ALA A 510 -17.89 23.34 -16.87
CA ALA A 510 -18.54 23.24 -18.19
C ALA A 510 -19.42 21.97 -18.30
N ALA A 511 -18.93 20.82 -17.82
CA ALA A 511 -19.69 19.57 -17.78
C ALA A 511 -20.94 19.70 -16.90
N PHE A 512 -20.81 20.20 -15.67
CA PHE A 512 -21.91 20.45 -14.74
C PHE A 512 -22.96 21.41 -15.32
N LYS A 513 -22.53 22.48 -16.01
CA LYS A 513 -23.44 23.41 -16.70
C LYS A 513 -24.19 22.74 -17.87
N MET A 514 -23.61 21.73 -18.51
CA MET A 514 -24.23 21.01 -19.64
C MET A 514 -24.89 19.69 -19.23
N TYR A 515 -24.80 19.31 -17.96
CA TYR A 515 -25.47 18.14 -17.42
C TYR A 515 -26.99 18.38 -17.29
N SER A 516 -27.76 17.32 -17.49
CA SER A 516 -29.19 17.26 -17.20
C SER A 516 -29.45 16.04 -16.32
N ILE A 517 -30.08 16.27 -15.16
CA ILE A 517 -30.55 15.21 -14.28
C ILE A 517 -31.65 14.45 -15.03
N PRO A 518 -31.59 13.11 -15.15
CA PRO A 518 -32.64 12.34 -15.80
C PRO A 518 -33.84 12.13 -14.88
N ASP A 519 -35.05 12.24 -15.44
CA ASP A 519 -36.30 11.98 -14.71
C ASP A 519 -36.53 10.47 -14.50
N ASP A 520 -36.25 9.65 -15.52
CA ASP A 520 -36.18 8.19 -15.42
C ASP A 520 -34.74 7.70 -15.65
N TRP A 521 -34.20 7.03 -14.64
CA TRP A 521 -32.87 6.41 -14.69
C TRP A 521 -32.87 5.11 -15.50
N THR A 522 -33.98 4.38 -15.50
CA THR A 522 -34.12 3.06 -16.17
C THR A 522 -34.33 3.18 -17.67
N TYR A 523 -34.68 4.36 -18.18
CA TYR A 523 -34.92 4.61 -19.60
C TYR A 523 -33.66 4.48 -20.47
N GLY A 524 -33.76 3.68 -21.54
CA GLY A 524 -32.76 3.62 -22.61
C GLY A 524 -31.35 3.32 -22.10
N THR A 525 -30.40 4.22 -22.38
CA THR A 525 -28.98 4.13 -21.96
C THR A 525 -28.63 5.02 -20.77
N VAL A 526 -29.63 5.61 -20.09
CA VAL A 526 -29.41 6.58 -19.01
C VAL A 526 -28.63 5.97 -17.85
N LEU A 527 -29.05 4.83 -17.28
CA LEU A 527 -28.30 4.19 -16.21
C LEU A 527 -26.89 3.77 -16.68
N LEU A 528 -26.77 3.25 -17.90
CA LEU A 528 -25.51 2.79 -18.48
C LEU A 528 -24.47 3.91 -18.62
N ARG A 529 -24.87 5.08 -19.14
CA ARG A 529 -23.94 6.22 -19.36
C ARG A 529 -23.41 6.79 -18.04
N HIS A 530 -24.23 6.78 -16.98
CA HIS A 530 -23.80 7.21 -15.65
C HIS A 530 -22.87 6.18 -15.00
N VAL A 531 -23.21 4.89 -15.02
CA VAL A 531 -22.39 3.83 -14.42
C VAL A 531 -21.03 3.72 -15.11
N LEU A 532 -20.99 3.71 -16.45
CA LEU A 532 -19.72 3.73 -17.20
C LEU A 532 -18.97 5.05 -17.02
N GLY A 533 -19.69 6.19 -16.94
CA GLY A 533 -19.06 7.49 -16.73
C GLY A 533 -18.37 7.61 -15.37
N LEU A 534 -19.03 7.18 -14.29
CA LEU A 534 -18.46 7.10 -12.95
C LEU A 534 -17.32 6.08 -12.88
N ALA A 535 -17.43 4.93 -13.55
CA ALA A 535 -16.34 3.95 -13.61
C ALA A 535 -15.09 4.50 -14.33
N LEU A 536 -15.25 5.30 -15.39
CA LEU A 536 -14.13 5.98 -16.07
C LEU A 536 -13.51 7.10 -15.22
N ILE A 537 -14.30 7.81 -14.42
CA ILE A 537 -13.80 8.80 -13.44
C ILE A 537 -13.01 8.09 -12.33
N ALA A 538 -13.52 6.98 -11.79
CA ALA A 538 -12.81 6.18 -10.78
C ALA A 538 -11.51 5.57 -11.33
N LEU A 539 -11.53 5.03 -12.55
CA LEU A 539 -10.34 4.52 -13.26
C LEU A 539 -9.27 5.61 -13.44
N HIS A 540 -9.69 6.84 -13.76
CA HIS A 540 -8.78 7.97 -13.88
C HIS A 540 -8.13 8.34 -12.54
N ILE A 541 -8.93 8.49 -11.47
CA ILE A 541 -8.44 8.80 -10.13
C ILE A 541 -7.43 7.74 -9.68
N TRP A 542 -7.78 6.45 -9.83
CA TRP A 542 -6.87 5.34 -9.53
C TRP A 542 -5.58 5.40 -10.34
N ALA A 543 -5.67 5.60 -11.66
CA ALA A 543 -4.49 5.67 -12.53
C ALA A 543 -3.58 6.86 -12.18
N SER A 544 -4.14 8.03 -11.85
CA SER A 544 -3.37 9.20 -11.42
C SER A 544 -2.71 9.00 -10.05
N VAL A 545 -3.39 8.34 -9.10
CA VAL A 545 -2.79 7.97 -7.80
C VAL A 545 -1.64 6.99 -8.02
N SER A 546 -1.83 5.91 -8.78
CA SER A 546 -0.75 4.93 -9.02
C SER A 546 0.36 5.40 -9.97
N VAL A 547 0.16 6.50 -10.71
CA VAL A 547 1.25 7.25 -11.35
C VAL A 547 2.04 8.03 -10.30
N PHE A 548 1.36 8.79 -9.43
CA PHE A 548 1.99 9.56 -8.37
C PHE A 548 2.77 8.68 -7.37
N GLU A 549 2.24 7.51 -7.00
CA GLU A 549 2.90 6.54 -6.11
C GLU A 549 4.24 6.01 -6.66
N VAL A 550 4.41 5.93 -7.99
CA VAL A 550 5.64 5.45 -8.64
C VAL A 550 6.60 6.59 -8.98
N LEU A 551 6.08 7.77 -9.34
CA LEU A 551 6.88 8.94 -9.72
C LEU A 551 7.36 9.79 -8.53
N GLY A 552 6.61 9.77 -7.42
CA GLY A 552 6.73 10.74 -6.34
C GLY A 552 6.51 12.19 -6.80
N ASP A 553 6.81 13.14 -5.92
CA ASP A 553 6.73 14.56 -6.26
C ASP A 553 7.71 14.93 -7.39
N PHE A 554 8.86 14.24 -7.47
CA PHE A 554 9.88 14.50 -8.48
C PHE A 554 9.39 14.27 -9.91
N GLY A 555 8.84 13.09 -10.21
CA GLY A 555 8.33 12.80 -11.55
C GLY A 555 7.02 13.53 -11.85
N TRP A 556 6.13 13.67 -10.86
CA TRP A 556 4.84 14.37 -11.02
C TRP A 556 4.99 15.84 -11.47
N PHE A 557 6.06 16.51 -11.06
CA PHE A 557 6.35 17.89 -11.42
C PHE A 557 7.36 18.05 -12.58
N TYR A 558 7.70 16.98 -13.32
CA TYR A 558 8.70 17.01 -14.40
C TYR A 558 10.08 17.50 -13.93
N GLY A 559 10.54 17.02 -12.76
CA GLY A 559 11.78 17.46 -12.11
C GLY A 559 13.05 17.18 -12.91
N ASP A 560 13.04 16.20 -13.82
CA ASP A 560 14.14 15.82 -14.71
C ASP A 560 14.50 16.92 -15.74
N PHE A 561 13.52 17.76 -16.11
CA PHE A 561 13.79 18.96 -16.91
C PHE A 561 14.67 19.98 -16.16
N PHE A 562 14.70 19.95 -14.83
CA PHE A 562 15.37 20.93 -13.98
C PHE A 562 16.64 20.41 -13.32
N ILE A 563 16.57 19.22 -12.69
CA ILE A 563 17.63 18.64 -11.85
C ILE A 563 18.16 17.37 -12.56
N GLU A 564 19.47 17.30 -12.78
CA GLU A 564 20.09 16.20 -13.56
C GLU A 564 20.73 15.13 -12.67
N GLU A 565 21.29 15.53 -11.52
CA GLU A 565 21.88 14.65 -10.49
C GLU A 565 20.86 13.72 -9.82
N SER A 566 19.57 14.07 -9.91
CA SER A 566 18.44 13.36 -9.30
C SER A 566 17.96 12.14 -10.10
N SER A 567 18.51 11.91 -11.30
CA SER A 567 17.96 11.00 -12.32
C SER A 567 18.19 9.50 -12.04
N SER A 568 17.72 9.07 -10.87
CA SER A 568 17.41 7.67 -10.57
C SER A 568 16.63 7.03 -11.74
N GLY A 569 17.05 5.82 -12.11
CA GLY A 569 16.67 5.23 -13.41
C GLY A 569 15.18 4.90 -13.51
N LEU A 570 14.66 4.98 -14.74
CA LEU A 570 13.27 4.68 -15.12
C LEU A 570 12.65 3.53 -14.30
N PHE A 571 11.69 3.87 -13.44
CA PHE A 571 10.96 2.92 -12.61
C PHE A 571 9.93 2.15 -13.45
N TYR A 572 10.16 0.85 -13.63
CA TYR A 572 9.20 -0.07 -14.25
C TYR A 572 8.38 -0.85 -13.20
N THR A 573 8.09 -0.21 -12.08
CA THR A 573 7.26 -0.69 -10.96
C THR A 573 5.83 -0.15 -11.07
N GLY A 574 4.92 -0.65 -10.21
CA GLY A 574 3.52 -0.24 -10.19
C GLY A 574 2.86 -0.26 -11.58
N ILE A 575 2.16 0.82 -11.94
CA ILE A 575 1.48 0.95 -13.24
C ILE A 575 2.44 0.91 -14.45
N TYR A 576 3.67 1.41 -14.29
CA TYR A 576 4.70 1.46 -15.34
C TYR A 576 5.31 0.07 -15.67
N ARG A 577 5.07 -0.95 -14.83
CA ARG A 577 5.35 -2.35 -15.18
C ARG A 577 4.58 -2.76 -16.45
N PHE A 578 3.31 -2.35 -16.54
CA PHE A 578 2.34 -2.81 -17.54
C PHE A 578 2.22 -1.85 -18.72
N VAL A 579 2.13 -0.54 -18.45
CA VAL A 579 1.85 0.51 -19.44
C VAL A 579 2.94 1.59 -19.45
N ASN A 580 3.64 1.78 -20.56
CA ASN A 580 4.76 2.73 -20.64
C ASN A 580 4.35 4.21 -20.49
N ASN A 581 3.11 4.55 -20.82
CA ASN A 581 2.56 5.91 -20.77
C ASN A 581 1.09 5.84 -20.30
N PRO A 582 0.82 5.65 -19.00
CA PRO A 582 -0.54 5.47 -18.49
C PRO A 582 -1.43 6.68 -18.77
N GLU A 583 -0.89 7.90 -18.73
CA GLU A 583 -1.64 9.13 -19.01
C GLU A 583 -2.32 9.16 -20.38
N LYS A 584 -1.63 8.62 -21.39
CA LYS A 584 -2.07 8.61 -22.79
C LYS A 584 -3.40 7.88 -22.99
N LEU A 585 -3.74 6.93 -22.12
CA LEU A 585 -4.93 6.08 -22.22
C LEU A 585 -5.88 6.25 -21.03
N MET A 586 -5.36 6.27 -19.79
CA MET A 586 -6.15 6.34 -18.56
C MET A 586 -6.19 7.75 -17.96
N GLY A 587 -5.16 8.57 -18.21
CA GLY A 587 -5.09 9.97 -17.77
C GLY A 587 -6.14 10.91 -18.37
N HIS A 588 -6.97 10.42 -19.30
CA HIS A 588 -8.09 11.16 -19.87
C HIS A 588 -9.46 10.53 -19.60
N ALA A 589 -9.52 9.40 -18.86
CA ALA A 589 -10.76 8.66 -18.65
C ALA A 589 -11.83 9.49 -17.90
N ALA A 590 -11.48 10.38 -16.98
CA ALA A 590 -12.46 11.25 -16.31
C ALA A 590 -13.15 12.24 -17.27
N PHE A 591 -12.44 12.79 -18.27
CA PHE A 591 -13.04 13.66 -19.28
C PHE A 591 -14.06 12.89 -20.12
N TRP A 592 -13.70 11.67 -20.55
CA TRP A 592 -14.62 10.76 -21.24
C TRP A 592 -15.81 10.34 -20.38
N GLY A 593 -15.59 10.09 -19.08
CA GLY A 593 -16.65 9.73 -18.14
C GLY A 593 -17.66 10.87 -17.93
N MET A 594 -17.18 12.10 -17.79
CA MET A 594 -18.01 13.31 -17.76
C MET A 594 -18.76 13.51 -19.10
N THR A 595 -18.12 13.25 -20.25
CA THR A 595 -18.80 13.27 -21.56
C THR A 595 -19.97 12.29 -21.63
N LEU A 596 -19.81 11.06 -21.14
CA LEU A 596 -20.89 10.05 -21.11
C LEU A 596 -22.05 10.48 -20.19
N ILE A 597 -21.75 11.00 -19.01
CA ILE A 597 -22.76 11.50 -18.05
C ILE A 597 -23.58 12.65 -18.66
N CYS A 598 -22.89 13.64 -19.25
CA CYS A 598 -23.51 14.84 -19.82
C CYS A 598 -24.20 14.61 -21.17
N ASN A 599 -23.79 13.60 -21.94
CA ASN A 599 -24.32 13.30 -23.29
C ASN A 599 -24.34 14.54 -24.22
N SER A 600 -23.27 15.35 -24.17
CA SER A 600 -23.19 16.67 -24.82
C SER A 600 -22.05 16.75 -25.83
N TRP A 601 -22.37 17.19 -27.05
CA TRP A 601 -21.39 17.38 -28.14
C TRP A 601 -20.27 18.37 -27.81
N SER A 602 -20.55 19.45 -27.07
CA SER A 602 -19.52 20.43 -26.71
C SER A 602 -18.52 19.84 -25.71
N ILE A 603 -18.99 19.02 -24.76
CA ILE A 603 -18.13 18.30 -23.80
C ILE A 603 -17.37 17.16 -24.49
N PHE A 604 -17.97 16.50 -25.48
CA PHE A 604 -17.29 15.52 -26.34
C PHE A 604 -16.13 16.16 -27.13
N ILE A 605 -16.36 17.31 -27.77
CA ILE A 605 -15.33 18.05 -28.52
C ILE A 605 -14.21 18.51 -27.56
N LEU A 606 -14.54 18.99 -26.36
CA LEU A 606 -13.56 19.41 -25.35
C LEU A 606 -12.73 18.24 -24.80
N ALA A 607 -13.34 17.06 -24.63
CA ALA A 607 -12.64 15.83 -24.25
C ALA A 607 -11.70 15.34 -25.36
N MET A 608 -12.18 15.29 -26.61
CA MET A 608 -11.37 14.98 -27.80
C MET A 608 -10.19 15.94 -27.95
N PHE A 609 -10.41 17.25 -27.79
CA PHE A 609 -9.35 18.25 -27.85
C PHE A 609 -8.32 18.06 -26.73
N SER A 610 -8.77 17.75 -25.51
CA SER A 610 -7.88 17.44 -24.37
C SER A 610 -7.01 16.22 -24.64
N GLN A 611 -7.62 15.12 -25.09
CA GLN A 611 -6.95 13.87 -25.47
C GLN A 611 -5.89 14.08 -26.56
N VAL A 612 -6.20 14.87 -27.59
CA VAL A 612 -5.26 15.22 -28.67
C VAL A 612 -4.14 16.13 -28.16
N SER A 613 -4.46 17.11 -27.31
CA SER A 613 -3.45 18.04 -26.76
C SER A 613 -2.45 17.34 -25.84
N ASN A 614 -2.88 16.39 -25.00
CA ASN A 614 -1.97 15.53 -24.23
C ASN A 614 -1.14 14.61 -25.15
N PHE A 615 -1.75 13.97 -26.16
CA PHE A 615 -1.00 13.16 -27.12
C PHE A 615 0.12 13.95 -27.83
N LEU A 616 -0.16 15.19 -28.22
CA LEU A 616 0.80 16.11 -28.83
C LEU A 616 1.90 16.52 -27.84
N PHE A 617 1.55 16.84 -26.59
CA PHE A 617 2.51 17.13 -25.52
C PHE A 617 3.47 15.94 -25.28
N LEU A 618 2.92 14.74 -25.08
CA LEU A 618 3.70 13.50 -24.86
C LEU A 618 4.64 13.21 -26.03
N HIS A 619 4.22 13.51 -27.27
CA HIS A 619 5.01 13.25 -28.47
C HIS A 619 6.10 14.30 -28.75
N TYR A 620 5.82 15.59 -28.49
CA TYR A 620 6.71 16.70 -28.88
C TYR A 620 7.51 17.36 -27.75
N VAL A 621 7.18 17.07 -26.48
CA VAL A 621 7.83 17.63 -25.29
C VAL A 621 8.47 16.53 -24.45
N GLU A 622 7.67 15.58 -23.98
CA GLU A 622 8.13 14.53 -23.04
C GLU A 622 8.95 13.44 -23.74
N SER A 623 8.40 12.73 -24.73
CA SER A 623 9.12 11.64 -25.43
C SER A 623 10.52 12.03 -25.97
N PRO A 624 10.75 13.25 -26.50
CA PRO A 624 12.08 13.71 -26.89
C PRO A 624 13.01 13.98 -25.69
N HIS A 625 12.49 14.51 -24.58
CA HIS A 625 13.27 14.75 -23.36
C HIS A 625 13.68 13.44 -22.68
N MET A 626 12.74 12.51 -22.51
CA MET A 626 12.99 11.18 -21.94
C MET A 626 14.06 10.42 -22.73
N ARG A 627 14.06 10.52 -24.07
CA ARG A 627 15.12 9.96 -24.92
C ARG A 627 16.46 10.68 -24.79
N LYS A 628 16.46 12.00 -24.54
CA LYS A 628 17.69 12.79 -24.32
C LYS A 628 18.39 12.40 -23.01
N ILE A 629 17.65 12.22 -21.91
CA ILE A 629 18.24 11.87 -20.60
C ILE A 629 18.48 10.35 -20.48
N TYR A 630 17.50 9.52 -20.79
CA TYR A 630 17.55 8.09 -20.48
C TYR A 630 18.01 7.19 -21.65
N GLY A 631 18.06 7.71 -22.89
CA GLY A 631 18.55 6.98 -24.07
C GLY A 631 17.79 5.68 -24.35
N ASP A 632 18.51 4.62 -24.75
CA ASP A 632 17.92 3.30 -25.01
C ASP A 632 17.40 2.57 -23.76
N LYS A 633 17.52 3.14 -22.55
CA LYS A 633 16.85 2.61 -21.34
C LYS A 633 15.31 2.78 -21.40
N VAL A 634 14.81 3.61 -22.32
CA VAL A 634 13.37 3.81 -22.55
C VAL A 634 12.77 2.60 -23.30
N ARG A 635 11.90 1.86 -22.62
CA ARG A 635 11.22 0.66 -23.13
C ARG A 635 10.36 0.99 -24.37
N LYS A 636 10.63 0.29 -25.48
CA LYS A 636 9.99 0.54 -26.79
C LYS A 636 8.54 0.05 -26.88
N ASP A 637 8.24 -1.16 -26.36
CA ASP A 637 6.89 -1.74 -26.27
C ASP A 637 6.46 -1.94 -24.81
N ALA A 638 5.20 -1.65 -24.50
CA ALA A 638 4.60 -1.91 -23.19
C ALA A 638 4.22 -3.38 -23.01
N GLY A 639 4.06 -3.85 -21.77
CA GLY A 639 3.70 -5.25 -21.48
C GLY A 639 2.39 -5.65 -22.15
N VAL A 640 1.33 -4.85 -21.97
CA VAL A 640 0.06 -4.98 -22.71
C VAL A 640 0.26 -5.09 -24.22
N VAL A 641 1.16 -4.30 -24.80
CA VAL A 641 1.42 -4.25 -26.25
C VAL A 641 2.19 -5.50 -26.71
N LYS A 642 3.13 -6.02 -25.93
CA LYS A 642 3.80 -7.30 -26.19
C LYS A 642 2.80 -8.46 -26.16
N THR A 643 1.99 -8.58 -25.10
CA THR A 643 1.03 -9.68 -24.98
C THR A 643 -0.03 -9.63 -26.09
N VAL A 644 -0.52 -8.43 -26.45
CA VAL A 644 -1.45 -8.27 -27.59
C VAL A 644 -0.77 -8.59 -28.93
N LYS A 645 0.49 -8.20 -29.15
CA LYS A 645 1.25 -8.61 -30.36
C LYS A 645 1.41 -10.13 -30.42
N ALA A 646 1.70 -10.80 -29.31
CA ALA A 646 1.80 -12.26 -29.23
C ALA A 646 0.44 -12.95 -29.47
N ALA A 647 -0.64 -12.45 -28.86
CA ALA A 647 -2.01 -12.96 -29.06
C ALA A 647 -2.52 -12.75 -30.50
N GLN A 648 -2.02 -11.75 -31.23
CA GLN A 648 -2.30 -11.58 -32.66
C GLN A 648 -1.61 -12.62 -33.56
N ILE A 649 -0.70 -13.45 -33.03
CA ILE A 649 -0.10 -14.61 -33.71
C ILE A 649 -0.99 -15.87 -33.57
N LEU A 650 -2.32 -15.70 -33.69
CA LEU A 650 -3.17 -16.83 -34.09
C LEU A 650 -2.73 -17.34 -35.48
N PRO A 651 -2.88 -18.63 -35.78
CA PRO A 651 -2.45 -19.21 -37.06
C PRO A 651 -3.14 -18.48 -38.23
N LYS A 652 -2.32 -17.85 -39.09
CA LYS A 652 -2.75 -16.94 -40.17
C LYS A 652 -3.85 -17.53 -41.07
N ASN A 653 -3.80 -18.86 -41.25
CA ASN A 653 -4.71 -19.65 -42.07
C ASN A 653 -6.20 -19.41 -41.69
N LEU A 654 -6.52 -19.32 -40.40
CA LEU A 654 -7.91 -19.16 -39.95
C LEU A 654 -8.44 -17.73 -40.17
N LYS A 655 -7.57 -16.72 -40.04
CA LYS A 655 -7.96 -15.30 -40.19
C LYS A 655 -8.30 -14.95 -41.63
N ASN A 656 -7.56 -15.48 -42.59
CA ASN A 656 -7.80 -15.22 -44.02
C ASN A 656 -9.11 -15.87 -44.50
N ASP A 657 -9.38 -17.10 -44.09
CA ASP A 657 -10.53 -17.90 -44.53
C ASP A 657 -11.88 -17.41 -43.97
N VAL A 658 -11.89 -16.73 -42.83
CA VAL A 658 -13.08 -16.04 -42.30
C VAL A 658 -13.31 -14.69 -42.99
N VAL A 659 -12.25 -13.94 -43.28
CA VAL A 659 -12.36 -12.60 -43.89
C VAL A 659 -12.78 -12.66 -45.36
N SER A 660 -12.36 -13.68 -46.12
CA SER A 660 -12.84 -13.91 -47.49
C SER A 660 -14.36 -14.15 -47.52
N LYS A 661 -14.85 -15.12 -46.75
CA LYS A 661 -16.26 -15.53 -46.70
C LYS A 661 -17.21 -14.41 -46.21
N ILE A 662 -16.70 -13.46 -45.42
CA ILE A 662 -17.45 -12.27 -45.01
C ILE A 662 -17.48 -11.21 -46.13
N ARG A 663 -16.37 -10.98 -46.85
CA ARG A 663 -16.35 -10.05 -48.00
C ARG A 663 -17.30 -10.52 -49.11
N GLU A 664 -17.21 -11.79 -49.47
CA GLU A 664 -17.99 -12.44 -50.53
C GLU A 664 -19.50 -12.19 -50.32
N LYS A 665 -20.03 -12.52 -49.14
CA LYS A 665 -21.45 -12.27 -48.80
C LYS A 665 -21.87 -10.80 -48.72
N ILE A 666 -20.94 -9.88 -48.50
CA ILE A 666 -21.23 -8.43 -48.48
C ILE A 666 -21.33 -7.86 -49.90
N GLU A 667 -20.57 -8.42 -50.86
CA GLU A 667 -20.62 -7.98 -52.26
C GLU A 667 -21.85 -8.55 -53.01
N GLU A 668 -22.40 -9.69 -52.57
CA GLU A 668 -23.63 -10.30 -53.14
C GLU A 668 -24.97 -9.64 -52.76
N THR A 669 -25.02 -8.79 -51.72
CA THR A 669 -26.30 -8.30 -51.16
C THR A 669 -26.56 -6.81 -51.49
N PRO A 670 -27.35 -6.47 -52.52
CA PRO A 670 -27.52 -5.08 -52.98
C PRO A 670 -28.22 -4.16 -51.97
N GLU A 671 -29.11 -4.72 -51.13
CA GLU A 671 -29.89 -3.99 -50.12
C GLU A 671 -29.02 -3.24 -49.10
N ILE A 672 -27.80 -3.74 -48.83
CA ILE A 672 -26.88 -3.16 -47.85
C ILE A 672 -26.34 -1.79 -48.29
N LYS A 673 -26.19 -1.56 -49.61
CA LYS A 673 -25.74 -0.24 -50.14
C LYS A 673 -26.79 0.85 -49.96
N ASP A 674 -28.07 0.52 -50.18
CA ASP A 674 -29.15 1.50 -50.16
C ASP A 674 -29.45 2.00 -48.72
N VAL A 675 -29.37 1.09 -47.74
CA VAL A 675 -29.46 1.43 -46.30
C VAL A 675 -28.37 2.42 -45.87
N LEU A 676 -27.15 2.28 -46.41
CA LEU A 676 -26.01 3.15 -46.12
C LEU A 676 -26.26 4.59 -46.59
N GLN A 677 -27.08 4.79 -47.62
CA GLN A 677 -27.46 6.10 -48.14
C GLN A 677 -28.63 6.72 -47.35
N ARG A 678 -29.71 5.96 -47.11
CA ARG A 678 -30.88 6.43 -46.34
C ARG A 678 -30.56 6.80 -44.89
N THR A 679 -29.56 6.16 -44.28
CA THR A 679 -29.10 6.49 -42.91
C THR A 679 -28.63 7.95 -42.79
N ARG A 680 -28.23 8.59 -43.90
CA ARG A 680 -27.79 9.99 -43.95
C ARG A 680 -28.95 10.99 -43.91
N GLU A 681 -30.08 10.64 -44.53
CA GLU A 681 -31.26 11.52 -44.68
C GLU A 681 -32.09 11.61 -43.38
N VAL A 682 -32.11 10.54 -42.58
CA VAL A 682 -32.76 10.52 -41.26
C VAL A 682 -32.11 11.53 -40.29
N SER A 683 -30.84 11.89 -40.52
CA SER A 683 -30.12 12.89 -39.71
C SER A 683 -30.66 14.32 -39.87
N GLU A 684 -31.43 14.63 -40.91
CA GLU A 684 -31.88 16.00 -41.21
C GLU A 684 -33.30 16.30 -40.72
N LYS A 685 -34.12 15.27 -40.41
CA LYS A 685 -35.54 15.43 -40.01
C LYS A 685 -35.81 15.33 -38.50
N ALA A 686 -34.76 15.29 -37.68
CA ALA A 686 -34.89 15.17 -36.22
C ALA A 686 -35.02 16.53 -35.49
N GLN A 687 -35.20 17.65 -36.20
CA GLN A 687 -35.14 19.00 -35.63
C GLN A 687 -36.48 19.58 -35.12
N ASP A 688 -37.64 19.10 -35.63
CA ASP A 688 -38.90 19.85 -35.53
C ASP A 688 -39.87 19.40 -34.40
N PHE A 689 -39.43 18.59 -33.43
CA PHE A 689 -40.32 17.96 -32.43
C PHE A 689 -39.91 18.22 -30.96
N VAL A 690 -39.46 19.43 -30.64
CA VAL A 690 -38.83 19.77 -29.33
C VAL A 690 -39.58 20.85 -28.53
N GLU A 691 -40.64 21.47 -29.07
CA GLU A 691 -41.39 22.52 -28.36
C GLU A 691 -42.59 21.97 -27.56
N GLY A 692 -42.42 21.91 -26.24
CA GLY A 692 -43.38 21.38 -25.26
C GLY A 692 -42.81 20.15 -24.54
N THR A 693 -42.74 20.06 -23.21
CA THR A 693 -43.44 20.82 -22.16
C THR A 693 -42.50 21.10 -20.99
N ARG A 694 -42.75 22.14 -20.18
CA ARG A 694 -41.92 22.47 -19.02
C ARG A 694 -42.77 23.01 -17.87
N GLY A 695 -42.77 22.32 -16.74
CA GLY A 695 -43.47 22.69 -15.51
C GLY A 695 -43.01 21.86 -14.32
N ASP A 696 -42.93 22.51 -13.16
CA ASP A 696 -43.03 21.96 -11.80
C ASP A 696 -42.14 20.76 -11.41
N LEU A 697 -40.94 21.07 -10.90
CA LEU A 697 -40.18 20.17 -10.01
C LEU A 697 -39.39 20.93 -8.92
N ASN A 698 -39.89 22.11 -8.52
CA ASN A 698 -39.19 23.03 -7.60
C ASN A 698 -39.44 22.73 -6.10
N GLU A 699 -40.36 21.80 -5.78
CA GLU A 699 -40.90 21.60 -4.44
C GLU A 699 -40.26 20.42 -3.67
N LEU A 700 -39.65 19.46 -4.37
CA LEU A 700 -39.16 18.21 -3.76
C LEU A 700 -37.77 18.34 -3.08
N VAL A 701 -36.99 19.37 -3.41
CA VAL A 701 -35.57 19.48 -3.01
C VAL A 701 -35.36 20.24 -1.69
N GLN A 702 -36.29 21.12 -1.30
CA GLN A 702 -36.11 21.97 -0.11
C GLN A 702 -36.35 21.26 1.24
N SER A 703 -36.89 20.04 1.25
CA SER A 703 -37.38 19.38 2.47
C SER A 703 -36.40 18.43 3.17
N VAL A 704 -35.33 17.97 2.49
CA VAL A 704 -34.49 16.85 2.97
C VAL A 704 -33.11 17.28 3.48
N ALA A 705 -32.50 18.31 2.89
CA ALA A 705 -31.10 18.67 3.15
C ALA A 705 -30.73 19.01 4.62
N PRO A 706 -31.45 19.89 5.35
CA PRO A 706 -30.93 20.40 6.62
C PRO A 706 -30.95 19.37 7.77
N ARG A 707 -31.88 18.41 7.77
CA ARG A 707 -32.10 17.49 8.91
C ARG A 707 -31.05 16.40 9.07
N LEU A 708 -30.36 16.02 7.99
CA LEU A 708 -29.32 14.98 8.06
C LEU A 708 -28.01 15.51 8.66
N GLN A 709 -27.66 16.76 8.37
CA GLN A 709 -26.37 17.33 8.73
C GLN A 709 -26.29 17.69 10.23
N GLU A 710 -27.41 18.12 10.82
CA GLU A 710 -27.57 18.38 12.26
C GLU A 710 -27.55 17.09 13.12
N MET A 711 -28.07 15.98 12.59
CA MET A 711 -28.13 14.72 13.34
C MET A 711 -26.75 14.05 13.48
N VAL A 712 -25.89 14.17 12.46
CA VAL A 712 -24.53 13.58 12.45
C VAL A 712 -23.57 14.36 13.36
N THR A 713 -23.60 15.70 13.35
CA THR A 713 -22.71 16.52 14.19
C THR A 713 -23.03 16.37 15.67
N ASN A 714 -24.31 16.43 16.05
CA ASN A 714 -24.74 16.21 17.43
C ASN A 714 -24.36 14.81 17.94
N SER A 715 -24.52 13.76 17.11
CA SER A 715 -24.18 12.38 17.48
C SER A 715 -22.70 12.21 17.84
N LYS A 716 -21.79 12.86 17.08
CA LYS A 716 -20.34 12.76 17.35
C LYS A 716 -19.95 13.44 18.67
N ALA A 717 -20.42 14.67 18.89
CA ALA A 717 -20.13 15.41 20.13
C ALA A 717 -20.71 14.71 21.39
N PHE A 718 -21.87 14.06 21.26
CA PHE A 718 -22.48 13.31 22.37
C PHE A 718 -21.71 12.03 22.70
N LEU A 719 -21.13 11.35 21.70
CA LEU A 719 -20.30 10.15 21.92
C LEU A 719 -18.95 10.49 22.59
N GLU A 720 -18.27 11.54 22.12
CA GLU A 720 -16.98 11.96 22.71
C GLU A 720 -17.17 12.40 24.17
N SER A 721 -18.17 13.25 24.45
CA SER A 721 -18.44 13.75 25.80
C SER A 721 -19.07 12.75 26.79
N SER A 722 -19.69 11.67 26.31
CA SER A 722 -20.17 10.57 27.18
C SER A 722 -19.06 9.57 27.51
N SER A 723 -18.08 9.37 26.62
CA SER A 723 -16.96 8.44 26.84
C SER A 723 -16.15 8.72 28.12
N GLU A 724 -16.02 10.00 28.51
CA GLU A 724 -15.28 10.41 29.70
C GLU A 724 -16.05 10.25 31.02
N LYS A 725 -17.36 9.94 30.98
CA LYS A 725 -18.24 9.93 32.17
C LYS A 725 -18.99 8.61 32.42
N LEU A 726 -18.88 7.62 31.53
CA LEU A 726 -19.66 6.37 31.61
C LEU A 726 -18.93 5.16 32.24
N LEU A 727 -17.81 5.38 32.92
CA LEU A 727 -17.20 4.37 33.78
C LEU A 727 -17.93 4.29 35.14
N VAL A 728 -19.01 3.50 35.18
CA VAL A 728 -19.50 2.93 36.45
C VAL A 728 -18.43 1.96 36.94
N ALA A 729 -17.53 2.44 37.79
CA ALA A 729 -16.46 1.65 38.37
C ALA A 729 -17.05 0.43 39.09
N ARG A 730 -16.82 -0.78 38.54
CA ARG A 730 -17.24 -2.04 39.16
C ARG A 730 -16.36 -2.32 40.38
N THR A 731 -16.71 -1.72 41.51
CA THR A 731 -16.07 -1.95 42.80
C THR A 731 -16.49 -3.30 43.39
N TRP A 732 -16.12 -3.54 44.65
CA TRP A 732 -16.66 -4.58 45.51
C TRP A 732 -16.89 -3.97 46.89
N ASP A 733 -18.04 -4.28 47.49
CA ASP A 733 -18.45 -3.69 48.77
C ASP A 733 -17.76 -4.39 49.95
N ASP A 734 -17.58 -5.73 49.86
CA ASP A 734 -16.86 -6.56 50.84
C ASP A 734 -15.32 -6.50 50.70
N MET A 735 -14.75 -5.29 50.61
CA MET A 735 -13.28 -5.12 50.63
C MET A 735 -12.64 -5.59 51.95
N GLY A 736 -13.40 -5.74 53.04
CA GLY A 736 -12.91 -6.16 54.35
C GLY A 736 -12.44 -7.62 54.44
N VAL A 737 -12.63 -8.43 53.38
CA VAL A 737 -12.16 -9.82 53.31
C VAL A 737 -10.66 -9.91 52.99
N TYR A 738 -10.06 -8.86 52.43
CA TYR A 738 -8.67 -8.85 51.96
C TYR A 738 -7.75 -8.03 52.87
N ASP A 739 -6.66 -8.65 53.31
CA ASP A 739 -5.62 -7.99 54.10
C ASP A 739 -4.74 -7.12 53.20
N MET A 740 -5.08 -5.83 53.09
CA MET A 740 -4.33 -4.84 52.31
C MET A 740 -2.86 -4.70 52.73
N SER A 741 -2.45 -5.16 53.93
CA SER A 741 -1.02 -5.15 54.32
C SER A 741 -0.16 -6.13 53.52
N GLN A 742 -0.78 -7.09 52.83
CA GLN A 742 -0.12 -8.10 51.99
C GLN A 742 0.10 -7.63 50.54
N TYR A 743 -0.42 -6.44 50.19
CA TYR A 743 -0.24 -5.84 48.87
C TYR A 743 0.78 -4.69 48.94
N SER A 744 1.78 -4.73 48.06
CA SER A 744 2.83 -3.69 48.00
C SER A 744 3.21 -3.37 46.55
N ILE A 745 3.64 -2.13 46.29
CA ILE A 745 4.05 -1.67 44.96
C ILE A 745 5.12 -0.58 45.09
N LYS A 746 6.25 -0.73 44.37
CA LYS A 746 7.44 0.13 44.45
C LYS A 746 8.10 0.27 43.08
N ILE A 747 8.75 1.41 42.82
CA ILE A 747 9.59 1.60 41.63
C ILE A 747 11.03 1.23 42.02
N VAL A 748 11.74 0.49 41.16
CA VAL A 748 13.06 -0.10 41.46
C VAL A 748 14.21 0.61 40.74
N ASP A 749 13.94 1.45 39.74
CA ASP A 749 15.00 2.05 38.92
C ASP A 749 15.89 3.01 39.74
N SER A 750 17.18 2.67 39.78
CA SER A 750 18.24 3.38 40.53
C SER A 750 18.65 4.74 39.95
N LEU A 751 18.01 5.17 38.86
CA LEU A 751 18.31 6.37 38.08
C LEU A 751 17.29 7.51 38.32
N ALA A 752 16.63 7.52 39.48
CA ALA A 752 15.75 8.60 39.88
C ALA A 752 16.57 9.82 40.35
N SER A 753 16.45 10.95 39.64
CA SER A 753 16.89 12.25 40.17
C SER A 753 15.95 12.69 41.31
N GLN A 754 16.42 13.50 42.25
CA GLN A 754 15.55 14.12 43.26
C GLN A 754 15.34 15.60 42.93
N ASP A 755 14.08 16.02 42.88
CA ASP A 755 13.67 17.41 42.75
C ASP A 755 14.04 18.20 44.03
N GLU A 756 14.01 19.54 44.01
CA GLU A 756 14.33 20.37 45.18
C GLU A 756 13.46 20.04 46.42
N ASN A 757 12.27 19.50 46.19
CA ASN A 757 11.31 19.06 47.22
C ASN A 757 11.50 17.58 47.64
N GLY A 758 12.61 16.93 47.27
CA GLY A 758 12.89 15.52 47.57
C GLY A 758 12.06 14.51 46.76
N LEU A 759 11.34 14.97 45.72
CA LEU A 759 10.43 14.14 44.93
C LEU A 759 11.21 13.35 43.85
N PRO A 760 11.03 12.01 43.75
CA PRO A 760 11.65 11.22 42.68
C PRO A 760 11.20 11.71 41.30
N THR A 761 12.18 12.03 40.45
CA THR A 761 11.98 12.60 39.12
C THR A 761 12.71 11.75 38.07
N TYR A 762 11.93 11.30 37.09
CA TYR A 762 12.37 10.46 35.97
C TYR A 762 12.27 11.23 34.65
N GLU A 763 13.14 10.92 33.70
CA GLU A 763 13.13 11.56 32.39
C GLU A 763 11.98 11.07 31.49
N LEU A 764 11.47 11.94 30.63
CA LEU A 764 10.41 11.62 29.70
C LEU A 764 10.83 10.48 28.75
N GLY A 765 10.04 9.41 28.74
CA GLY A 765 10.32 8.18 28.00
C GLY A 765 11.24 7.18 28.71
N GLN A 766 11.71 7.46 29.93
CA GLN A 766 12.53 6.52 30.71
C GLN A 766 11.69 5.28 31.09
N LYS A 767 12.25 4.09 30.89
CA LYS A 767 11.63 2.83 31.33
C LYS A 767 11.42 2.83 32.85
N LEU A 768 10.26 2.35 33.30
CA LEU A 768 9.92 2.27 34.73
C LEU A 768 9.65 0.82 35.14
N THR A 769 10.53 0.29 35.97
CA THR A 769 10.50 -1.05 36.56
C THR A 769 9.73 -1.00 37.89
N VAL A 770 8.55 -1.62 37.91
CA VAL A 770 7.66 -1.65 39.09
C VAL A 770 7.67 -3.05 39.70
N GLU A 771 8.18 -3.12 40.93
CA GLU A 771 8.10 -4.31 41.77
C GLU A 771 6.77 -4.31 42.54
N TRP A 772 6.13 -5.47 42.60
CA TRP A 772 4.87 -5.67 43.29
C TRP A 772 4.92 -6.87 44.24
N THR A 773 3.99 -6.89 45.19
CA THR A 773 3.80 -7.98 46.15
C THR A 773 2.31 -8.19 46.34
N ALA A 774 1.87 -9.45 46.38
CA ALA A 774 0.48 -9.85 46.59
C ALA A 774 0.42 -11.22 47.30
N PRO A 775 -0.69 -11.60 47.95
CA PRO A 775 -0.83 -12.93 48.52
C PRO A 775 -0.93 -14.01 47.43
N LEU A 776 -0.58 -15.26 47.75
CA LEU A 776 -0.65 -16.41 46.82
C LEU A 776 -2.04 -16.65 46.18
N ASN A 777 -3.11 -16.09 46.75
CA ASN A 777 -4.47 -16.16 46.23
C ASN A 777 -4.93 -14.86 45.54
N HIS A 778 -3.99 -14.05 45.03
CA HIS A 778 -4.32 -12.88 44.21
C HIS A 778 -5.06 -13.29 42.92
N GLY A 779 -5.73 -12.33 42.27
CA GLY A 779 -6.58 -12.65 41.14
C GLY A 779 -5.78 -12.88 39.86
N ALA A 780 -6.20 -13.85 39.06
CA ALA A 780 -5.68 -14.10 37.70
C ALA A 780 -5.97 -12.97 36.69
N LYS A 781 -6.59 -11.86 37.14
CA LYS A 781 -6.84 -10.64 36.36
C LYS A 781 -6.45 -9.39 37.15
N ASP A 782 -5.49 -9.52 38.07
CA ASP A 782 -4.89 -8.38 38.78
C ASP A 782 -3.99 -7.59 37.83
N TRP A 783 -3.97 -6.28 37.96
CA TRP A 783 -3.33 -5.37 37.01
C TRP A 783 -2.76 -4.13 37.68
N ILE A 784 -1.78 -3.49 37.05
CA ILE A 784 -1.17 -2.24 37.50
C ILE A 784 -1.37 -1.17 36.43
N GLY A 785 -1.80 0.03 36.83
CA GLY A 785 -1.97 1.18 35.93
C GLY A 785 -1.28 2.44 36.45
N ILE A 786 -0.83 3.30 35.53
CA ILE A 786 -0.24 4.62 35.85
C ILE A 786 -1.23 5.77 35.64
N TYR A 787 -1.33 6.63 36.65
CA TYR A 787 -2.29 7.72 36.73
C TYR A 787 -1.60 9.03 37.09
N LYS A 788 -2.13 10.16 36.60
CA LYS A 788 -1.74 11.47 37.12
C LYS A 788 -2.37 11.64 38.51
N THR A 789 -1.60 12.06 39.51
CA THR A 789 -2.05 12.11 40.92
C THR A 789 -3.31 12.96 41.11
N SER A 790 -3.50 14.01 40.28
CA SER A 790 -4.67 14.88 40.31
C SER A 790 -5.93 14.33 39.60
N SER A 791 -5.95 13.07 39.13
CA SER A 791 -7.04 12.52 38.32
C SER A 791 -8.04 11.63 39.09
N ASN A 792 -7.75 11.23 40.32
CA ASN A 792 -8.66 10.38 41.11
C ASN A 792 -8.87 10.98 42.51
N ASN A 793 -10.11 11.31 42.86
CA ASN A 793 -10.46 11.92 44.15
C ASN A 793 -10.35 10.95 45.35
N SER A 794 -10.01 9.68 45.12
CA SER A 794 -9.88 8.64 46.13
C SER A 794 -8.62 7.81 45.90
N THR A 795 -7.96 7.43 47.00
CA THR A 795 -6.84 6.47 47.01
C THR A 795 -7.30 5.02 46.96
N LYS A 796 -8.57 4.72 47.31
CA LYS A 796 -9.12 3.36 47.38
C LYS A 796 -9.80 2.88 46.10
N VAL A 797 -10.20 3.79 45.22
CA VAL A 797 -10.91 3.49 43.96
C VAL A 797 -10.37 4.39 42.86
N THR A 798 -10.17 3.82 41.67
CA THR A 798 -9.87 4.57 40.44
C THR A 798 -11.16 4.89 39.70
N THR A 799 -11.39 6.16 39.39
CA THR A 799 -12.58 6.66 38.67
C THR A 799 -12.28 7.05 37.23
N VAL A 800 -11.00 7.21 36.86
CA VAL A 800 -10.57 7.61 35.50
C VAL A 800 -9.81 6.48 34.81
N ALA A 801 -10.02 6.29 33.52
CA ALA A 801 -9.31 5.28 32.73
C ALA A 801 -7.79 5.56 32.64
N SER A 802 -6.97 4.51 32.66
CA SER A 802 -5.51 4.60 32.46
C SER A 802 -5.11 5.01 31.04
N LYS A 803 -6.05 5.04 30.08
CA LYS A 803 -5.83 5.26 28.64
C LYS A 803 -4.76 4.30 28.09
N ASN A 804 -5.01 3.00 28.20
CA ASN A 804 -4.17 1.85 27.77
C ASN A 804 -2.78 1.73 28.42
N ARG A 805 -2.43 2.61 29.38
CA ARG A 805 -1.23 2.52 30.21
C ARG A 805 -1.44 1.64 31.43
N TYR A 806 -1.60 0.34 31.18
CA TYR A 806 -1.71 -0.69 32.22
C TYR A 806 -1.13 -2.03 31.74
N LEU A 807 -0.75 -2.87 32.69
CA LEU A 807 -0.24 -4.23 32.48
C LEU A 807 -0.92 -5.19 33.47
N TYR A 808 -1.13 -6.45 33.05
CA TYR A 808 -1.58 -7.50 33.96
C TYR A 808 -0.42 -8.04 34.79
N VAL A 809 -0.74 -8.57 35.97
CA VAL A 809 0.23 -8.98 37.00
C VAL A 809 0.53 -10.48 36.92
N GLY A 810 -0.50 -11.31 36.74
CA GLY A 810 -0.37 -12.77 36.74
C GLY A 810 0.03 -13.36 35.38
N LYS A 811 0.90 -14.36 35.43
CA LYS A 811 1.37 -15.16 34.29
C LYS A 811 0.35 -16.21 33.83
N ASP A 812 0.26 -16.45 32.53
CA ASP A 812 -0.42 -17.65 32.01
C ASP A 812 0.46 -18.88 32.28
N LEU A 813 -0.06 -19.79 33.10
CA LEU A 813 0.63 -21.03 33.49
C LEU A 813 0.48 -22.16 32.46
N GLY A 814 -0.24 -21.94 31.35
CA GLY A 814 -0.38 -22.90 30.25
C GLY A 814 -1.17 -24.17 30.60
N LEU A 815 -1.92 -24.15 31.71
CA LEU A 815 -2.56 -25.31 32.33
C LEU A 815 -4.09 -25.36 32.10
N GLY A 816 -4.48 -25.40 30.82
CA GLY A 816 -5.85 -25.71 30.39
C GLY A 816 -6.76 -24.47 30.24
N GLU A 817 -7.73 -24.59 29.33
CA GLU A 817 -8.70 -23.55 28.96
C GLU A 817 -8.08 -22.18 28.62
N ALA A 818 -7.63 -22.05 27.35
CA ALA A 818 -7.27 -20.77 26.76
C ALA A 818 -8.50 -19.83 26.74
N LEU A 819 -8.59 -18.95 27.74
CA LEU A 819 -9.65 -17.96 27.87
C LEU A 819 -9.57 -16.95 26.71
N GLU A 820 -10.68 -16.77 25.99
CA GLU A 820 -10.74 -15.90 24.82
C GLU A 820 -10.24 -14.47 25.13
N GLY A 821 -9.20 -14.05 24.42
CA GLY A 821 -8.63 -12.70 24.52
C GLY A 821 -7.39 -12.52 25.42
N VAL A 822 -6.80 -13.60 25.95
CA VAL A 822 -5.61 -13.52 26.84
C VAL A 822 -4.26 -13.75 26.11
N GLU A 823 -4.26 -14.15 24.83
CA GLU A 823 -3.04 -14.49 24.04
C GLU A 823 -2.02 -13.35 23.80
N ASN A 824 -2.19 -12.19 24.43
CA ASN A 824 -1.12 -11.18 24.57
C ASN A 824 -1.03 -10.73 26.03
N HIS A 825 0.12 -10.93 26.68
CA HIS A 825 0.39 -10.47 28.06
C HIS A 825 0.59 -8.96 28.22
N ALA A 826 0.05 -8.18 27.28
CA ALA A 826 -0.29 -6.78 27.46
C ALA A 826 -1.53 -6.49 26.60
N GLY A 827 -2.47 -5.68 27.10
CA GLY A 827 -3.40 -5.03 26.18
C GLY A 827 -2.61 -4.06 25.30
N MET A 828 -2.43 -4.35 24.01
CA MET A 828 -1.64 -3.62 22.99
C MET A 828 -0.53 -2.70 23.51
N GLY A 829 0.73 -3.13 23.40
CA GLY A 829 1.93 -2.29 23.58
C GLY A 829 2.99 -2.90 24.51
N ASP A 830 4.11 -2.18 24.62
CA ASP A 830 5.48 -2.72 24.81
C ASP A 830 5.86 -3.13 26.25
N GLY A 831 4.96 -3.70 27.04
CA GLY A 831 5.24 -4.06 28.45
C GLY A 831 5.76 -5.48 28.67
N GLU A 832 6.69 -5.64 29.61
CA GLU A 832 7.23 -6.94 30.05
C GLU A 832 6.81 -7.29 31.49
N VAL A 833 6.67 -8.58 31.78
CA VAL A 833 6.45 -9.14 33.13
C VAL A 833 7.64 -10.03 33.47
N ILE A 834 8.42 -9.66 34.49
CA ILE A 834 9.69 -10.29 34.85
C ILE A 834 9.56 -10.99 36.20
N GLU A 835 9.31 -12.30 36.09
CA GLU A 835 9.37 -13.31 37.16
C GLU A 835 8.31 -13.18 38.27
N GLU A 836 7.84 -14.35 38.73
CA GLU A 836 7.01 -14.54 39.92
C GLU A 836 7.83 -15.42 40.88
N GLU A 837 8.22 -14.86 42.02
CA GLU A 837 8.93 -15.56 43.10
C GLU A 837 8.01 -15.67 44.33
N VAL A 838 8.00 -16.84 44.98
CA VAL A 838 7.32 -17.00 46.28
C VAL A 838 8.30 -16.64 47.39
N VAL A 839 7.99 -15.60 48.15
CA VAL A 839 8.85 -15.01 49.18
C VAL A 839 8.16 -15.12 50.54
N TRP A 840 8.91 -15.61 51.54
CA TRP A 840 8.46 -15.63 52.92
C TRP A 840 8.70 -14.27 53.59
N ILE A 841 7.63 -13.61 54.05
CA ILE A 841 7.68 -12.34 54.77
C ILE A 841 6.77 -12.48 56.01
N ASP A 842 7.30 -12.17 57.20
CA ASP A 842 6.57 -12.20 58.48
C ASP A 842 5.77 -13.52 58.72
N ASN A 843 6.40 -14.66 58.43
CA ASN A 843 5.81 -16.01 58.48
C ASN A 843 4.55 -16.21 57.58
N LYS A 844 4.38 -15.40 56.54
CA LYS A 844 3.40 -15.59 55.45
C LYS A 844 4.12 -15.89 54.14
N GLU A 845 3.53 -16.74 53.32
CA GLU A 845 3.91 -16.95 51.92
C GLU A 845 3.25 -15.87 51.04
N LEU A 846 4.06 -15.05 50.36
CA LEU A 846 3.58 -14.02 49.42
C LEU A 846 4.18 -14.24 48.04
N CYS A 847 3.45 -13.86 46.99
CA CYS A 847 3.96 -13.77 45.64
C CYS A 847 4.58 -12.38 45.41
N LYS A 848 5.74 -12.35 44.78
CA LYS A 848 6.49 -11.14 44.43
C LYS A 848 6.87 -11.19 42.96
N GLY A 849 6.76 -10.09 42.25
CA GLY A 849 7.20 -10.02 40.84
C GLY A 849 7.49 -8.60 40.38
N ARG A 850 7.86 -8.47 39.10
CA ARG A 850 8.20 -7.18 38.47
C ARG A 850 7.46 -7.00 37.16
N VAL A 851 7.07 -5.76 36.85
CA VAL A 851 6.53 -5.36 35.54
C VAL A 851 7.26 -4.13 35.02
N VAL A 852 7.49 -4.05 33.71
CA VAL A 852 8.26 -2.98 33.08
C VAL A 852 7.35 -2.14 32.18
N PHE A 853 7.22 -0.86 32.51
CA PHE A 853 6.49 0.12 31.70
C PHE A 853 7.44 0.79 30.71
N LEU A 854 7.16 0.59 29.42
CA LEU A 854 7.90 1.08 28.26
C LEU A 854 6.94 1.67 27.21
N GLY A 855 7.47 2.48 26.28
CA GLY A 855 6.73 2.93 25.08
C GLY A 855 5.35 3.51 25.36
N ASP A 856 4.31 2.94 24.74
CA ASP A 856 2.92 3.40 24.89
C ASP A 856 2.33 3.14 26.30
N LYS A 857 3.03 2.41 27.17
CA LYS A 857 2.66 2.25 28.59
C LYS A 857 3.09 3.44 29.44
N LEU A 858 3.98 4.29 28.95
CA LEU A 858 4.44 5.50 29.65
C LEU A 858 3.63 6.76 29.24
N PRO A 859 3.44 7.72 30.14
CA PRO A 859 2.79 8.99 29.83
C PRO A 859 3.78 9.94 29.12
N TRP A 860 3.61 10.11 27.81
CA TRP A 860 4.39 11.05 27.00
C TRP A 860 3.95 12.52 27.19
N PHE A 861 3.95 12.98 28.44
CA PHE A 861 3.72 14.37 28.86
C PHE A 861 4.23 14.59 30.30
N GLN A 862 4.69 15.80 30.61
CA GLN A 862 5.21 16.12 31.95
C GLN A 862 4.10 16.16 33.02
N GLY A 863 4.45 15.79 34.26
CA GLY A 863 3.55 15.89 35.41
C GLY A 863 3.93 14.96 36.57
N THR A 864 3.07 14.96 37.61
CA THR A 864 3.19 14.07 38.76
C THR A 864 2.24 12.88 38.62
N PHE A 865 2.77 11.67 38.81
CA PHE A 865 2.11 10.40 38.58
C PHE A 865 2.22 9.47 39.79
N GLU A 866 1.40 8.43 39.79
CA GLU A 866 1.38 7.33 40.74
C GLU A 866 1.01 6.03 40.01
N PHE A 867 1.59 4.90 40.43
CA PHE A 867 1.09 3.58 40.04
C PHE A 867 0.06 3.11 41.05
N ARG A 868 -0.97 2.42 40.57
CA ARG A 868 -2.01 1.77 41.38
C ARG A 868 -2.11 0.29 41.01
N TYR A 869 -2.17 -0.58 42.01
CA TYR A 869 -2.43 -2.01 41.88
C TYR A 869 -3.93 -2.28 42.04
N HIS A 870 -4.51 -3.02 41.11
CA HIS A 870 -5.94 -3.30 40.98
C HIS A 870 -6.23 -4.80 40.98
N HIS A 871 -7.26 -5.22 41.72
CA HIS A 871 -7.63 -6.62 41.86
C HIS A 871 -8.72 -7.07 40.86
N HIS A 872 -8.56 -8.27 40.32
CA HIS A 872 -9.54 -9.10 39.63
C HIS A 872 -10.36 -8.38 38.53
N GLY A 873 -9.69 -7.59 37.68
CA GLY A 873 -10.32 -6.83 36.59
C GLY A 873 -11.27 -5.71 37.06
N ARG A 874 -11.16 -5.27 38.32
CA ARG A 874 -11.96 -4.19 38.93
C ARG A 874 -11.13 -2.93 39.15
N TYR A 875 -11.77 -1.88 39.66
CA TYR A 875 -11.17 -0.56 39.91
C TYR A 875 -10.85 -0.27 41.39
N ASN A 876 -10.98 -1.29 42.26
CA ASN A 876 -10.51 -1.23 43.65
C ASN A 876 -8.98 -1.17 43.68
N VAL A 877 -8.42 -0.25 44.44
CA VAL A 877 -6.97 -0.08 44.59
C VAL A 877 -6.50 -0.82 45.85
N MET A 878 -5.65 -1.83 45.68
CA MET A 878 -5.11 -2.63 46.80
C MET A 878 -3.85 -1.97 47.38
N ALA A 879 -3.00 -1.41 46.51
CA ALA A 879 -1.78 -0.67 46.86
C ALA A 879 -1.51 0.44 45.83
N HIS A 880 -0.76 1.46 46.22
CA HIS A 880 -0.31 2.54 45.33
C HIS A 880 1.09 3.02 45.71
N THR A 881 1.83 3.57 44.75
CA THR A 881 3.16 4.15 45.03
C THR A 881 3.04 5.52 45.68
N ALA A 882 4.13 5.99 46.29
CA ALA A 882 4.30 7.43 46.49
C ALA A 882 4.24 8.17 45.13
N PRO A 883 3.83 9.45 45.09
CA PRO A 883 3.88 10.25 43.88
C PRO A 883 5.32 10.44 43.37
N PHE A 884 5.48 10.48 42.06
CA PHE A 884 6.75 10.75 41.37
C PHE A 884 6.53 11.67 40.17
N LYS A 885 7.57 12.36 39.73
CA LYS A 885 7.52 13.34 38.62
C LYS A 885 8.11 12.70 37.37
N ILE A 886 7.46 12.90 36.22
CA ILE A 886 8.07 12.69 34.90
C ILE A 886 8.25 14.05 34.26
N ALA A 887 9.48 14.36 33.86
CA ALA A 887 9.88 15.66 33.32
C ALA A 887 10.86 15.51 32.16
N LEU A 888 11.09 16.59 31.42
CA LEU A 888 12.18 16.70 30.45
C LEU A 888 12.81 18.08 30.65
N SER A 889 14.13 18.15 30.68
CA SER A 889 14.86 19.39 30.96
C SER A 889 14.55 20.45 29.90
N ASN A 890 13.97 21.58 30.32
CA ASN A 890 13.86 22.75 29.48
C ASN A 890 15.27 23.32 29.26
N ARG A 891 15.59 23.66 28.01
CA ARG A 891 16.89 24.21 27.58
C ARG A 891 16.75 25.61 26.95
N GLN A 892 15.54 26.17 26.85
CA GLN A 892 15.26 27.50 26.28
C GLN A 892 16.11 28.65 26.85
N GLU A 893 16.64 28.50 28.07
CA GLU A 893 17.42 29.51 28.79
C GLU A 893 18.95 29.27 28.71
N GLU A 894 19.42 28.29 27.93
CA GLU A 894 20.85 28.05 27.70
C GLU A 894 21.49 29.19 26.91
N THR A 895 22.59 29.76 27.42
CA THR A 895 23.20 30.98 26.87
C THR A 895 23.83 30.81 25.47
N GLU A 896 24.17 29.59 25.05
CA GLU A 896 24.67 29.30 23.70
C GLU A 896 24.09 28.00 23.13
N HIS A 897 23.16 28.14 22.18
CA HIS A 897 22.66 27.02 21.40
C HIS A 897 23.54 26.77 20.16
N THR A 898 24.33 25.68 20.19
CA THR A 898 25.08 25.19 19.02
C THR A 898 24.47 23.91 18.46
N VAL A 899 24.64 23.67 17.16
CA VAL A 899 24.16 22.45 16.47
C VAL A 899 24.69 21.18 17.16
N ALA A 900 25.94 21.18 17.62
CA ALA A 900 26.53 20.07 18.34
C ALA A 900 25.85 19.83 19.71
N SER A 901 25.64 20.90 20.50
CA SER A 901 24.95 20.83 21.80
C SER A 901 23.52 20.30 21.65
N ILE A 902 22.78 20.81 20.67
CA ILE A 902 21.40 20.36 20.38
C ILE A 902 21.40 18.89 19.96
N GLY A 903 22.29 18.48 19.03
CA GLY A 903 22.36 17.10 18.55
C GLY A 903 22.71 16.10 19.65
N GLN A 904 23.67 16.43 20.52
CA GLN A 904 24.04 15.62 21.67
C GLN A 904 22.94 15.56 22.74
N SER A 905 22.21 16.66 22.96
CA SER A 905 21.08 16.72 23.90
C SER A 905 19.84 15.96 23.42
N LEU A 906 19.61 15.94 22.10
CA LEU A 906 18.44 15.33 21.47
C LEU A 906 18.57 13.80 21.35
N LEU A 907 19.78 13.28 21.10
CA LEU A 907 20.01 11.85 20.85
C LEU A 907 19.50 10.92 21.98
N PRO A 908 19.78 11.14 23.28
CA PRO A 908 19.25 10.30 24.36
C PRO A 908 17.72 10.31 24.47
N TYR A 909 17.07 11.43 24.11
CA TYR A 909 15.62 11.52 24.10
C TYR A 909 15.01 10.75 22.90
N VAL A 910 15.63 10.85 21.72
CA VAL A 910 15.23 10.07 20.53
C VAL A 910 15.38 8.57 20.80
N GLN A 911 16.49 8.13 21.43
CA GLN A 911 16.68 6.74 21.84
C GLN A 911 15.56 6.22 22.75
N ARG A 912 15.04 7.05 23.67
CA ARG A 912 13.86 6.69 24.48
C ARG A 912 12.55 6.71 23.70
N CYS A 913 12.40 7.56 22.68
CA CYS A 913 11.24 7.51 21.78
C CYS A 913 11.15 6.18 21.03
N TYR A 914 12.31 5.56 20.75
CA TYR A 914 12.52 4.21 20.23
C TYR A 914 12.47 3.10 21.30
N ASN A 915 11.89 3.36 22.48
CA ASN A 915 11.82 2.42 23.62
C ASN A 915 13.21 1.91 24.13
N SER A 916 14.31 2.51 23.66
CA SER A 916 15.69 2.01 23.82
C SER A 916 15.95 0.62 23.22
N ASP A 917 15.24 0.24 22.16
CA ASP A 917 15.53 -0.96 21.37
C ASP A 917 16.89 -0.87 20.66
N GLU A 918 17.79 -1.80 20.95
CA GLU A 918 19.14 -1.86 20.38
C GLU A 918 19.17 -2.15 18.87
N GLU A 919 18.12 -2.74 18.27
CA GLU A 919 18.08 -2.97 16.83
C GLU A 919 17.70 -1.71 16.03
N THR A 920 16.70 -0.94 16.48
CA THR A 920 16.18 0.22 15.73
C THR A 920 16.64 1.60 16.21
N MET A 921 17.09 1.78 17.46
CA MET A 921 17.47 3.11 17.95
C MET A 921 18.78 3.63 17.30
N PRO A 922 18.89 4.94 17.01
CA PRO A 922 20.12 5.55 16.53
C PRO A 922 21.19 5.60 17.63
N CYS A 923 22.40 5.19 17.32
CA CYS A 923 23.55 5.20 18.22
C CYS A 923 24.38 6.49 18.13
N THR A 924 24.34 7.20 17.00
CA THR A 924 25.05 8.48 16.80
C THR A 924 24.12 9.60 16.32
N VAL A 925 24.61 10.85 16.36
CA VAL A 925 23.84 12.04 15.99
C VAL A 925 23.58 12.12 14.47
N ASP A 926 24.51 11.60 13.67
CA ASP A 926 24.45 11.55 12.20
C ASP A 926 23.72 10.30 11.66
N GLU A 927 23.56 9.25 12.46
CA GLU A 927 22.85 8.03 12.05
C GLU A 927 21.39 8.32 11.68
N ARG A 928 20.92 7.66 10.61
CA ARG A 928 19.55 7.82 10.15
C ARG A 928 18.57 7.02 10.99
N PHE A 929 17.41 7.61 11.24
CA PHE A 929 16.26 6.94 11.84
C PHE A 929 15.80 5.77 10.95
N ILE A 930 15.60 4.61 11.57
CA ILE A 930 15.12 3.38 10.94
C ILE A 930 13.69 3.12 11.43
N MET A 931 12.82 2.61 10.55
CA MET A 931 11.44 2.17 10.90
C MET A 931 10.60 3.18 11.71
N ILE A 932 10.79 4.49 11.47
CA ILE A 932 10.05 5.53 12.18
C ILE A 932 8.56 5.48 11.80
N ASN A 933 7.68 5.59 12.80
CA ASN A 933 6.22 5.70 12.61
C ASN A 933 5.71 7.07 13.10
N GLU A 934 4.44 7.37 12.84
CA GLU A 934 3.79 8.63 13.25
C GLU A 934 3.90 8.88 14.76
N GLN A 935 3.66 7.85 15.59
CA GLN A 935 3.76 7.95 17.05
C GLN A 935 5.17 8.33 17.53
N ILE A 936 6.23 7.71 16.98
CA ILE A 936 7.62 8.03 17.32
C ILE A 936 7.96 9.46 16.88
N ALA A 937 7.51 9.87 15.68
CA ALA A 937 7.70 11.23 15.20
C ALA A 937 6.99 12.29 16.08
N GLU A 938 5.75 12.02 16.51
CA GLU A 938 5.03 12.86 17.47
C GLU A 938 5.75 12.94 18.84
N ARG A 939 6.22 11.80 19.39
CA ARG A 939 7.02 11.76 20.63
C ARG A 939 8.27 12.65 20.51
N ILE A 940 8.98 12.56 19.38
CA ILE A 940 10.21 13.34 19.11
C ILE A 940 9.91 14.84 19.03
N VAL A 941 8.93 15.26 18.22
CA VAL A 941 8.51 16.68 18.10
C VAL A 941 8.07 17.25 19.44
N LYS A 942 7.30 16.49 20.22
CA LYS A 942 6.84 16.93 21.55
C LYS A 942 8.01 17.14 22.53
N GLY A 943 9.07 16.34 22.41
CA GLY A 943 10.32 16.59 23.14
C GLY A 943 11.01 17.87 22.71
N ILE A 944 11.10 18.13 21.40
CA ILE A 944 11.67 19.38 20.86
C ILE A 944 10.89 20.61 21.35
N GLN A 945 9.56 20.54 21.40
CA GLN A 945 8.70 21.59 21.97
C GLN A 945 8.98 21.81 23.47
N LEU A 946 9.14 20.73 24.24
CA LEU A 946 9.43 20.80 25.69
C LEU A 946 10.87 21.20 26.04
N MET A 947 11.84 20.93 25.17
CA MET A 947 13.26 21.27 25.37
C MET A 947 13.62 22.67 24.84
N TYR A 948 13.08 23.06 23.68
CA TYR A 948 13.50 24.27 22.97
C TYR A 948 12.35 25.25 22.66
N GLY A 949 11.11 24.94 23.06
CA GLY A 949 9.95 25.81 22.80
C GLY A 949 9.47 25.85 21.36
N ILE A 950 10.07 25.05 20.47
CA ILE A 950 9.78 25.05 19.04
C ILE A 950 8.76 23.97 18.71
N GLU A 951 7.62 24.39 18.21
CA GLU A 951 6.59 23.51 17.67
C GLU A 951 6.88 23.22 16.19
N PHE A 952 7.07 21.93 15.88
CA PHE A 952 7.13 21.41 14.52
C PHE A 952 5.91 20.53 14.24
N ALA A 953 5.68 20.17 12.98
CA ALA A 953 4.77 19.09 12.62
C ALA A 953 5.53 17.75 12.60
N TRP A 954 4.88 16.61 12.88
CA TRP A 954 5.58 15.33 13.01
C TRP A 954 6.30 14.91 11.72
N GLU A 955 5.78 15.30 10.55
CA GLU A 955 6.38 14.99 9.24
C GLU A 955 7.80 15.59 9.10
N VAL A 956 8.15 16.60 9.89
CA VAL A 956 9.50 17.20 9.92
C VAL A 956 10.56 16.17 10.34
N VAL A 957 10.22 15.24 11.25
CA VAL A 957 11.13 14.17 11.68
C VAL A 957 11.31 13.13 10.57
N SER A 958 10.23 12.83 9.83
CA SER A 958 10.25 11.95 8.66
C SER A 958 10.94 12.56 7.42
N LEU A 959 11.12 13.88 7.40
CA LEU A 959 11.97 14.58 6.43
C LEU A 959 13.43 14.56 6.89
N ASP A 960 13.73 15.15 8.06
CA ASP A 960 15.11 15.36 8.50
C ASP A 960 15.88 14.05 8.77
N MET A 961 15.18 13.01 9.23
CA MET A 961 15.66 11.61 9.29
C MET A 961 16.96 11.35 10.10
N SER A 962 17.57 12.33 10.76
CA SER A 962 18.61 12.13 11.79
C SER A 962 18.64 13.28 12.81
N CYS A 963 19.25 13.03 13.97
CA CYS A 963 19.39 14.04 15.04
C CYS A 963 20.19 15.27 14.56
N LEU A 964 21.16 15.10 13.64
CA LEU A 964 21.97 16.19 13.08
C LEU A 964 21.12 17.17 12.25
N HIS A 965 20.25 16.68 11.38
CA HIS A 965 19.39 17.54 10.56
C HIS A 965 18.32 18.24 11.41
N LEU A 966 17.73 17.53 12.39
CA LEU A 966 16.86 18.15 13.38
C LEU A 966 17.60 19.23 14.18
N ALA A 967 18.84 19.00 14.61
CA ALA A 967 19.64 19.99 15.33
C ALA A 967 19.94 21.23 14.48
N LEU A 968 20.25 21.06 13.19
CA LEU A 968 20.39 22.17 12.23
C LEU A 968 19.08 22.96 12.08
N ARG A 969 17.93 22.27 11.99
CA ARG A 969 16.62 22.91 11.89
C ARG A 969 16.21 23.64 13.16
N ILE A 970 16.43 23.03 14.34
CA ILE A 970 16.21 23.65 15.65
C ILE A 970 17.06 24.91 15.77
N PHE A 971 18.38 24.82 15.53
CA PHE A 971 19.29 25.97 15.56
C PHE A 971 18.82 27.10 14.63
N THR A 972 18.39 26.76 13.41
CA THR A 972 17.87 27.73 12.43
C THR A 972 16.57 28.37 12.91
N ALA A 973 15.66 27.60 13.52
CA ALA A 973 14.40 28.10 14.07
C ALA A 973 14.63 28.99 15.30
N ILE A 974 15.51 28.59 16.23
CA ILE A 974 15.93 29.43 17.38
C ILE A 974 16.46 30.78 16.86
N ARG A 975 17.39 30.76 15.90
CA ARG A 975 17.96 31.98 15.31
C ARG A 975 16.93 32.85 14.59
N ALA A 976 15.91 32.26 13.97
CA ALA A 976 14.82 32.99 13.31
C ALA A 976 13.80 33.58 14.29
N LEU A 977 13.60 32.94 15.44
CA LEU A 977 12.65 33.35 16.48
C LEU A 977 13.27 34.25 17.56
N ALA A 978 14.60 34.26 17.71
CA ALA A 978 15.35 35.08 18.67
C ALA A 978 15.00 36.59 18.69
N PRO A 979 14.64 37.26 17.58
CA PRO A 979 14.17 38.66 17.60
C PRO A 979 12.81 38.86 18.28
N PHE A 980 12.08 37.78 18.57
CA PHE A 980 10.70 37.78 19.08
C PHE A 980 10.55 37.07 20.43
N SER A 981 11.55 36.29 20.87
CA SER A 981 11.60 35.72 22.23
C SER A 981 11.80 36.83 23.25
N THR A 982 10.77 37.07 24.09
CA THR A 982 10.77 38.15 25.07
C THR A 982 11.72 37.85 26.24
N VAL A 983 12.94 38.40 26.17
CA VAL A 983 13.84 38.45 27.33
C VAL A 983 13.17 39.27 28.44
N VAL A 984 12.76 38.61 29.52
CA VAL A 984 12.30 39.28 30.74
C VAL A 984 13.53 39.91 31.40
N ALA A 985 13.75 41.20 31.13
CA ALA A 985 14.88 41.95 31.64
C ALA A 985 14.79 42.15 33.16
N GLN A 986 15.27 41.17 33.94
CA GLN A 986 15.59 41.39 35.34
C GLN A 986 16.73 42.42 35.44
N GLY A 987 16.49 43.48 36.20
CA GLY A 987 17.34 44.67 36.17
C GLY A 987 18.67 44.51 36.90
N HIS A 988 19.76 44.31 36.15
CA HIS A 988 21.10 44.70 36.59
C HIS A 988 21.61 45.86 35.73
N ALA A 989 21.83 47.01 36.35
CA ALA A 989 22.44 48.15 35.68
C ALA A 989 23.98 48.06 35.76
N VAL A 990 24.65 48.16 34.61
CA VAL A 990 25.95 48.83 34.37
C VAL A 990 26.40 48.55 32.93
N GLY A 991 26.98 49.55 32.26
CA GLY A 991 27.71 49.37 30.98
C GLY A 991 26.97 49.81 29.72
N GLN A 992 27.11 51.08 29.34
CA GLN A 992 26.78 51.51 27.97
C GLN A 992 27.86 51.02 26.99
N PRO A 993 27.51 50.33 25.89
CA PRO A 993 28.40 50.22 24.74
C PRO A 993 28.57 51.61 24.10
N GLN A 994 29.80 52.02 23.82
CA GLN A 994 30.07 53.27 23.12
C GLN A 994 29.64 53.14 21.65
N PHE A 995 28.67 53.94 21.21
CA PHE A 995 28.46 54.17 19.78
C PHE A 995 29.64 54.96 19.22
N ALA A 996 30.40 54.37 18.30
CA ALA A 996 31.40 55.09 17.53
C ALA A 996 30.69 56.14 16.65
N ALA A 997 31.13 57.39 16.73
CA ALA A 997 30.52 58.48 16.00
C ALA A 997 30.82 58.39 14.49
N PHE A 998 29.79 58.57 13.66
CA PHE A 998 29.98 58.94 12.26
C PHE A 998 30.44 60.42 12.18
N PRO A 999 31.28 60.80 11.21
CA PRO A 999 31.69 62.19 11.04
C PRO A 999 30.51 63.11 10.69
N GLU A 1000 30.50 64.32 11.26
CA GLU A 1000 29.66 65.40 10.74
C GLU A 1000 30.18 65.85 9.36
N GLU A 1001 29.30 65.95 8.38
CA GLU A 1001 29.49 66.84 7.24
C GLU A 1001 28.35 67.86 7.22
N LYS A 1002 28.68 69.12 6.88
CA LYS A 1002 27.84 70.29 7.13
C LYS A 1002 26.99 70.67 5.92
N ASP A 1003 26.06 71.58 6.19
CA ASP A 1003 25.27 72.39 5.26
C ASP A 1003 23.92 71.82 4.80
N ALA A 1004 22.90 72.05 5.63
CA ALA A 1004 21.48 71.86 5.34
C ALA A 1004 20.62 73.10 5.70
N ASN A 1005 21.20 74.31 5.61
CA ASN A 1005 20.39 75.52 5.39
C ASN A 1005 20.10 75.64 3.88
N LEU A 1006 18.96 76.24 3.53
CA LEU A 1006 18.54 76.59 2.15
C LEU A 1006 17.89 75.51 1.25
N VAL A 1007 16.99 74.65 1.77
CA VAL A 1007 15.97 73.98 0.91
C VAL A 1007 14.56 74.13 1.49
N ALA A 1008 14.13 75.37 1.68
CA ALA A 1008 12.74 75.73 2.02
C ALA A 1008 12.08 76.57 0.91
N SER A 1009 12.44 76.34 -0.37
CA SER A 1009 11.92 77.12 -1.52
C SER A 1009 12.11 76.46 -2.90
N VAL A 1010 11.76 75.18 -3.08
CA VAL A 1010 11.52 74.61 -4.44
C VAL A 1010 10.25 73.75 -4.45
N ALA A 1011 9.11 74.40 -4.22
CA ALA A 1011 7.78 73.83 -4.47
C ALA A 1011 7.20 74.40 -5.77
N THR A 1012 8.00 74.40 -6.84
CA THR A 1012 7.65 74.93 -8.16
C THR A 1012 8.46 74.24 -9.26
N ALA A 1013 7.76 73.75 -10.29
CA ALA A 1013 8.31 73.25 -11.56
C ALA A 1013 9.20 71.98 -11.52
N LEU A 1014 8.60 70.84 -11.19
CA LEU A 1014 8.55 69.67 -12.09
C LEU A 1014 7.35 68.77 -11.77
#